data_AF-A0A2E6BZH8-F1
#
_entry.id   AF-A0A2E6BZH8-F1
#
_cell.length_a   1.000
_cell.length_b   1.000
_cell.length_c   1.000
_cell.angle_alpha   90.00
_cell.angle_beta   90.00
_cell.angle_gamma   90.00
#
_symmetry.space_group_name_H-M   'P 1'
#
loop_
_entity.id
_entity.type
_entity.pdbx_description
1 polymer ?
#
loop_
_entity_poly.entity_id
_entity_poly.type
_entity_poly.pdbx_seq_one_letter_code
_entity_poly.pdbx_strand_id
1 'polypeptide(L)'
;MGNQKLIAGAVMVLLNLVLLSPIATSMVEGAVEKEFETYPYDSACANSDCTEAEEDWATSTSERTYYAWNLTNADEVMAGEEAVYEKLGPFNYDITYTREIVDFDKEAGTLTYTESKVFTCAEDTPNDCNTEITQLNIPFQPQVVGATGTAINGIMDLTKVGFAAGAIGQEMESFSAAKAAALWVSNTMAGGYVAYTDGVTLDETNVSIVIGKNWYDQFDGYFAYINGSGMNNMTGNGEMITYTQAIQGAQAAEGSVTFAGNQSIGDLSYAFNSAIMPTGENAALSTMLGVLLYAGHCDAYPTATYAEVMADAANGFANVGTMQRASIWQYTAMADETTLDINATIATDYAVCFGLGGLFANVYGGADSDWFQDTTGTAVDASTRIMNQIGISLDNMVAMNLLFGGNGEETPTGLLATNADSTAFGLATFAAMDDATAMATYSLDATQYGAIATWVGGWLTSQSSLPMVLLGGTGTMTAEQFVNASFGAEDPVNGGYLANSLNMGGAWSAVFAPGSPAVDITAEQSGNILYGPLGLTGATGATLFLYGELTGMTPPLDLATMAPGPAMEWNTSTVAMIYGVDENAAAAMRALMMEAIYGDFVPEFLVGTFGSSGQYMTMPLNNWLYGWRDPVSAFVAGDVTDPTLGWSKLETNETFYGSGGISTGNASVYVMCTGHNTDCEKGEAVSEDGSNELSWRNMDMMNATFGLVTVETLSGTTGGFLTGEGDMVNAGGYAIAEVVCDGKDDVKGIQVDDCSASVDPTTNPITAKLIKSFTLLDATTPALPVYFGSEISLMSEDVSGLIIAGSSTSTFYLDKRTGTELATTPNMDDLQPVFQIVSASEIEDDDAEEMEDAIVHNQEYMTWWTNFDTPFDYVAPLLYILGISLIAVHFVLSPKDEEWIQE
;
A
#
# COMPACT_ATOMS: atom_id res chain seq x y z
N MET A 1 -29.06 81.87 54.96
CA MET A 1 -28.03 80.85 54.67
C MET A 1 -28.38 79.43 55.18
N GLY A 2 -29.58 79.17 55.74
CA GLY A 2 -29.96 77.83 56.24
C GLY A 2 -30.17 76.79 55.12
N ASN A 3 -31.03 77.09 54.15
CA ASN A 3 -31.38 76.12 53.09
C ASN A 3 -30.25 75.80 52.09
N GLN A 4 -29.23 76.65 51.98
CA GLN A 4 -28.10 76.40 51.08
C GLN A 4 -27.25 75.20 51.53
N LYS A 5 -27.15 74.93 52.84
CA LYS A 5 -26.38 73.79 53.38
C LYS A 5 -27.13 72.47 53.23
N LEU A 6 -28.45 72.49 53.40
CA LEU A 6 -29.32 71.34 53.15
C LEU A 6 -29.35 70.97 51.66
N ILE A 7 -29.49 71.97 50.77
CA ILE A 7 -29.47 71.78 49.32
C ILE A 7 -28.08 71.31 48.86
N ALA A 8 -26.99 71.90 49.36
CA ALA A 8 -25.64 71.45 49.01
C ALA A 8 -25.32 70.02 49.50
N GLY A 9 -25.77 69.65 50.71
CA GLY A 9 -25.62 68.29 51.23
C GLY A 9 -26.45 67.27 50.46
N ALA A 10 -27.70 67.61 50.10
CA ALA A 10 -28.56 66.77 49.27
C ALA A 10 -28.04 66.65 47.83
N VAL A 11 -27.50 67.72 47.25
CA VAL A 11 -26.89 67.71 45.91
C VAL A 11 -25.61 66.87 45.88
N MET A 12 -24.80 66.85 46.94
CA MET A 12 -23.60 65.98 46.98
C MET A 12 -23.95 64.50 47.13
N VAL A 13 -24.99 64.16 47.87
CA VAL A 13 -25.52 62.78 47.92
C VAL A 13 -26.17 62.41 46.58
N LEU A 14 -26.94 63.31 45.96
CA LEU A 14 -27.53 63.11 44.63
C LEU A 14 -26.49 63.08 43.50
N LEU A 15 -25.33 63.73 43.66
CA LEU A 15 -24.23 63.67 42.69
C LEU A 15 -23.69 62.25 42.59
N ASN A 16 -23.62 61.54 43.72
CA ASN A 16 -23.26 60.12 43.74
C ASN A 16 -24.25 59.28 42.94
N LEU A 17 -25.55 59.55 43.11
CA LEU A 17 -26.63 58.77 42.50
C LEU A 17 -26.81 59.08 40.99
N VAL A 18 -26.89 60.35 40.62
CA VAL A 18 -27.35 60.77 39.28
C VAL A 18 -26.20 60.98 38.29
N LEU A 19 -24.97 61.21 38.78
CA LEU A 19 -23.83 61.62 37.95
C LEU A 19 -22.65 60.66 38.10
N LEU A 20 -22.25 60.36 39.33
CA LEU A 20 -21.06 59.53 39.57
C LEU A 20 -21.35 58.04 39.39
N SER A 21 -22.53 57.53 39.73
CA SER A 21 -22.87 56.13 39.44
C SER A 21 -22.87 55.83 37.93
N PRO A 22 -23.54 56.62 37.05
CA PRO A 22 -23.41 56.43 35.61
C PRO A 22 -21.99 56.62 35.06
N ILE A 23 -21.20 57.55 35.65
CA ILE A 23 -19.80 57.74 35.28
C ILE A 23 -18.95 56.53 35.73
N ALA A 24 -19.17 56.02 36.94
CA ALA A 24 -18.50 54.84 37.49
C ALA A 24 -18.81 53.63 36.59
N THR A 25 -20.08 53.35 36.29
CA THR A 25 -20.46 52.27 35.35
C THR A 25 -19.78 52.43 33.98
N SER A 26 -19.76 53.65 33.39
CA SER A 26 -19.05 53.88 32.11
C SER A 26 -17.52 53.84 32.21
N MET A 27 -16.97 54.09 33.40
CA MET A 27 -15.53 53.99 33.67
C MET A 27 -15.12 52.55 33.94
N VAL A 28 -16.03 51.71 34.44
CA VAL A 28 -15.84 50.27 34.59
C VAL A 28 -15.75 49.62 33.24
N GLU A 29 -16.68 49.89 32.31
CA GLU A 29 -16.58 49.38 30.93
C GLU A 29 -15.20 49.69 30.31
N GLY A 30 -14.77 50.95 30.36
CA GLY A 30 -13.45 51.35 29.84
C GLY A 30 -12.24 50.95 30.69
N ALA A 31 -12.43 50.55 31.95
CA ALA A 31 -11.37 50.02 32.81
C ALA A 31 -11.21 48.51 32.61
N VAL A 32 -12.30 47.77 32.48
CA VAL A 32 -12.36 46.34 32.13
C VAL A 32 -11.79 46.13 30.73
N GLU A 33 -12.23 46.88 29.73
CA GLU A 33 -11.64 46.81 28.39
C GLU A 33 -10.13 47.03 28.39
N LYS A 34 -9.63 47.90 29.28
CA LYS A 34 -8.21 48.22 29.42
C LYS A 34 -7.44 47.18 30.22
N GLU A 35 -8.03 46.63 31.28
CA GLU A 35 -7.43 45.58 32.10
C GLU A 35 -7.27 44.29 31.29
N PHE A 36 -8.26 43.98 30.44
CA PHE A 36 -8.25 42.81 29.58
C PHE A 36 -7.66 43.07 28.17
N GLU A 37 -7.13 44.27 27.91
CA GLU A 37 -6.58 44.65 26.59
C GLU A 37 -5.41 43.75 26.19
N THR A 38 -4.55 43.40 27.16
CA THR A 38 -3.36 42.55 26.94
C THR A 38 -3.38 41.25 27.74
N TYR A 39 -4.57 40.83 28.19
CA TYR A 39 -4.72 39.69 29.10
C TYR A 39 -3.98 38.41 28.68
N PRO A 40 -3.99 37.96 27.40
CA PRO A 40 -3.25 36.76 27.01
C PRO A 40 -1.73 36.87 27.24
N TYR A 41 -1.18 38.09 27.16
CA TYR A 41 0.21 38.36 27.53
C TYR A 41 0.36 38.42 29.06
N ASP A 42 -0.51 39.13 29.77
CA ASP A 42 -0.42 39.30 31.22
C ASP A 42 -0.61 37.97 31.98
N SER A 43 -1.40 37.05 31.44
CA SER A 43 -1.58 35.69 32.00
C SER A 43 -0.41 34.75 31.70
N ALA A 44 0.31 34.98 30.60
CA ALA A 44 1.36 34.05 30.14
C ALA A 44 2.76 34.47 30.59
N CYS A 45 3.03 35.77 30.72
CA CYS A 45 4.39 36.32 30.83
C CYS A 45 4.69 36.81 32.26
N ALA A 46 5.65 36.18 32.96
CA ALA A 46 6.06 36.59 34.30
C ALA A 46 6.94 37.86 34.35
N ASN A 47 7.38 38.33 33.18
CA ASN A 47 8.23 39.52 33.07
C ASN A 47 7.90 40.36 31.82
N SER A 48 8.36 41.62 31.82
CA SER A 48 8.00 42.62 30.80
C SER A 48 8.45 42.30 29.37
N ASP A 49 9.44 41.41 29.25
CA ASP A 49 10.06 41.04 27.97
C ASP A 49 9.56 39.65 27.52
N CYS A 50 8.62 39.05 28.26
CA CYS A 50 8.04 37.73 28.06
C CYS A 50 9.06 36.62 27.76
N THR A 51 10.17 36.61 28.49
CA THR A 51 11.18 35.53 28.39
C THR A 51 10.99 34.44 29.44
N GLU A 52 10.13 34.69 30.42
CA GLU A 52 9.77 33.77 31.50
C GLU A 52 8.25 33.65 31.54
N ALA A 53 7.76 32.42 31.58
CA ALA A 53 6.32 32.13 31.64
C ALA A 53 5.84 32.16 33.09
N GLU A 54 4.60 32.61 33.31
CA GLU A 54 3.91 32.44 34.60
C GLU A 54 3.76 30.95 34.93
N GLU A 55 3.96 30.56 36.19
CA GLU A 55 4.07 29.14 36.59
C GLU A 55 2.78 28.37 36.26
N ASP A 56 1.62 28.96 36.56
CA ASP A 56 0.31 28.36 36.36
C ASP A 56 -0.10 28.30 34.87
N TRP A 57 0.48 29.18 34.02
CA TRP A 57 0.29 29.12 32.57
C TRP A 57 1.24 28.12 31.91
N ALA A 58 2.51 28.12 32.35
CA ALA A 58 3.56 27.22 31.89
C ALA A 58 3.21 25.75 32.17
N THR A 59 2.49 25.49 33.26
CA THR A 59 1.96 24.16 33.58
C THR A 59 0.56 24.25 34.14
N SER A 60 -0.42 23.77 33.36
CA SER A 60 -1.83 23.76 33.77
C SER A 60 -2.40 22.34 33.66
N THR A 61 -3.40 21.99 34.48
CA THR A 61 -4.10 20.69 34.37
C THR A 61 -5.59 20.90 34.13
N SER A 62 -6.18 20.13 33.21
CA SER A 62 -7.64 20.11 32.96
C SER A 62 -8.17 18.68 32.94
N GLU A 63 -9.42 18.47 33.35
CA GLU A 63 -10.07 17.16 33.22
C GLU A 63 -10.81 17.04 31.87
N ARG A 64 -10.79 15.84 31.27
CA ARG A 64 -11.70 15.44 30.18
C ARG A 64 -12.34 14.10 30.46
N THR A 65 -13.61 13.98 30.06
CA THR A 65 -14.36 12.72 30.14
C THR A 65 -14.53 12.10 28.77
N TYR A 66 -14.29 10.79 28.68
CA TYR A 66 -14.43 10.02 27.45
C TYR A 66 -15.49 8.93 27.57
N TYR A 67 -16.13 8.64 26.44
CA TYR A 67 -16.99 7.47 26.25
C TYR A 67 -16.60 6.76 24.97
N ALA A 68 -16.64 5.43 24.99
CA ALA A 68 -16.36 4.58 23.83
C ALA A 68 -17.51 3.60 23.61
N TRP A 69 -17.81 3.25 22.37
CA TRP A 69 -18.83 2.26 22.03
C TRP A 69 -18.15 0.95 21.65
N ASN A 70 -18.04 0.04 22.60
CA ASN A 70 -17.37 -1.25 22.43
C ASN A 70 -18.16 -2.17 21.49
N LEU A 71 -17.51 -2.72 20.46
CA LEU A 71 -18.10 -3.72 19.58
C LEU A 71 -18.13 -5.09 20.26
N THR A 72 -19.32 -5.62 20.54
CA THR A 72 -19.46 -6.85 21.35
C THR A 72 -19.51 -8.15 20.54
N ASN A 73 -19.67 -8.05 19.21
CA ASN A 73 -19.88 -9.17 18.29
C ASN A 73 -18.98 -9.07 17.03
N ALA A 74 -17.71 -8.72 17.22
CA ALA A 74 -16.79 -8.46 16.10
C ALA A 74 -16.63 -9.66 15.14
N ASP A 75 -16.58 -10.88 15.66
CA ASP A 75 -16.48 -12.10 14.85
C ASP A 75 -17.73 -12.29 13.96
N GLU A 76 -18.92 -12.02 14.50
CA GLU A 76 -20.17 -12.07 13.75
C GLU A 76 -20.27 -10.95 12.71
N VAL A 77 -19.80 -9.74 13.03
CA VAL A 77 -19.73 -8.62 12.06
C VAL A 77 -18.81 -8.95 10.90
N MET A 78 -17.63 -9.52 11.18
CA MET A 78 -16.71 -9.98 10.12
C MET A 78 -17.32 -11.10 9.27
N ALA A 79 -18.30 -11.84 9.79
CA ALA A 79 -19.09 -12.83 9.05
C ALA A 79 -20.31 -12.24 8.31
N GLY A 80 -20.56 -10.92 8.42
CA GLY A 80 -21.63 -10.20 7.74
C GLY A 80 -22.89 -9.93 8.57
N GLU A 81 -22.86 -10.13 9.90
CA GLU A 81 -23.95 -9.73 10.79
C GLU A 81 -23.91 -8.23 11.14
N GLU A 82 -25.01 -7.70 11.69
CA GLU A 82 -25.08 -6.30 12.15
C GLU A 82 -24.22 -6.06 13.40
N ALA A 83 -23.55 -4.92 13.48
CA ALA A 83 -22.73 -4.54 14.62
C ALA A 83 -23.56 -4.18 15.86
N VAL A 84 -23.14 -4.70 17.02
CA VAL A 84 -23.75 -4.47 18.33
C VAL A 84 -22.76 -3.72 19.22
N TYR A 85 -23.08 -2.47 19.49
CA TYR A 85 -22.26 -1.57 20.29
C TYR A 85 -22.78 -1.38 21.71
N GLU A 86 -21.86 -1.44 22.68
CA GLU A 86 -22.12 -1.13 24.09
C GLU A 86 -21.39 0.16 24.49
N LYS A 87 -22.12 1.17 24.97
CA LYS A 87 -21.51 2.41 25.47
C LYS A 87 -20.81 2.14 26.81
N LEU A 88 -19.50 2.39 26.85
CA LEU A 88 -18.65 2.35 28.03
C LEU A 88 -18.22 3.76 28.45
N GLY A 89 -17.97 3.94 29.74
CA GLY A 89 -17.59 5.21 30.37
C GLY A 89 -18.58 5.65 31.45
N PRO A 90 -18.37 6.81 32.09
CA PRO A 90 -17.31 7.78 31.81
C PRO A 90 -15.91 7.29 32.19
N PHE A 91 -14.91 7.68 31.41
CA PHE A 91 -13.49 7.56 31.72
C PHE A 91 -12.92 8.97 31.85
N ASN A 92 -12.39 9.32 33.03
CA ASN A 92 -11.88 10.66 33.32
C ASN A 92 -10.37 10.66 33.20
N TYR A 93 -9.83 11.69 32.57
CA TYR A 93 -8.40 11.89 32.43
C TYR A 93 -8.01 13.30 32.84
N ASP A 94 -6.94 13.38 33.61
CA ASP A 94 -6.20 14.60 33.84
C ASP A 94 -5.26 14.84 32.67
N ILE A 95 -5.30 16.05 32.12
CA ILE A 95 -4.44 16.49 31.03
C ILE A 95 -3.54 17.57 31.56
N THR A 96 -2.26 17.27 31.70
CA THR A 96 -1.24 18.27 32.05
C THR A 96 -0.70 18.89 30.78
N TYR A 97 -0.82 20.20 30.62
CA TYR A 97 -0.22 20.97 29.54
C TYR A 97 1.10 21.54 30.02
N THR A 98 2.14 21.44 29.21
CA THR A 98 3.43 22.10 29.45
C THR A 98 3.67 23.08 28.32
N ARG A 99 3.87 24.36 28.66
CA ARG A 99 4.07 25.44 27.70
C ARG A 99 5.41 26.13 27.92
N GLU A 100 6.14 26.37 26.84
CA GLU A 100 7.37 27.16 26.88
C GLU A 100 7.28 28.33 25.89
N ILE A 101 7.58 29.54 26.36
CA ILE A 101 7.62 30.71 25.48
C ILE A 101 8.83 30.62 24.56
N VAL A 102 8.58 30.80 23.26
CA VAL A 102 9.60 30.80 22.21
C VAL A 102 9.97 32.22 21.81
N ASP A 103 8.97 33.08 21.59
CA ASP A 103 9.17 34.46 21.14
C ASP A 103 7.96 35.34 21.47
N PHE A 104 8.20 36.64 21.67
CA PHE A 104 7.16 37.64 21.86
C PHE A 104 7.46 38.87 20.99
N ASP A 105 6.56 39.14 20.04
CA ASP A 105 6.62 40.33 19.19
C ASP A 105 5.52 41.31 19.61
N LYS A 106 5.94 42.34 20.36
CA LYS A 106 5.04 43.39 20.83
C LYS A 106 4.48 44.27 19.71
N GLU A 107 5.22 44.46 18.61
CA GLU A 107 4.74 45.29 17.49
C GLU A 107 3.72 44.53 16.65
N ALA A 108 3.96 43.25 16.39
CA ALA A 108 2.97 42.36 15.76
C ALA A 108 1.80 42.04 16.70
N GLY A 109 2.03 42.11 18.02
CA GLY A 109 1.06 41.75 19.05
C GLY A 109 0.91 40.24 19.22
N THR A 110 1.94 39.45 18.95
CA THR A 110 1.88 37.98 18.93
C THR A 110 2.80 37.32 19.96
N LEU A 111 2.32 36.25 20.58
CA LEU A 111 3.11 35.35 21.44
C LEU A 111 3.28 33.99 20.76
N THR A 112 4.51 33.52 20.65
CA THR A 112 4.86 32.19 20.14
C THR A 112 5.28 31.29 21.29
N TYR A 113 4.68 30.11 21.41
CA TYR A 113 5.00 29.14 22.45
C TYR A 113 4.93 27.70 21.93
N THR A 114 5.67 26.79 22.57
CA THR A 114 5.48 25.35 22.40
C THR A 114 4.45 24.85 23.41
N GLU A 115 3.64 23.87 23.03
CA GLU A 115 2.74 23.18 23.96
C GLU A 115 2.87 21.66 23.76
N SER A 116 3.13 20.94 24.85
CA SER A 116 2.97 19.49 24.95
C SER A 116 1.90 19.16 25.99
N LYS A 117 1.32 17.96 25.91
CA LYS A 117 0.30 17.51 26.84
C LYS A 117 0.84 16.24 27.55
N VAL A 118 0.19 15.79 28.61
CA VAL A 118 0.37 14.47 29.23
C VAL A 118 -1.00 14.01 29.66
N PHE A 119 -1.45 12.85 29.19
CA PHE A 119 -2.74 12.29 29.55
C PHE A 119 -2.53 11.26 30.66
N THR A 120 -3.25 11.41 31.76
CA THR A 120 -3.24 10.45 32.87
C THR A 120 -4.65 10.08 33.27
N CYS A 121 -4.91 8.79 33.46
CA CYS A 121 -6.18 8.33 34.00
C CYS A 121 -6.39 8.93 35.39
N ALA A 122 -7.48 9.67 35.59
CA ALA A 122 -7.76 10.38 36.82
C ALA A 122 -7.95 9.39 37.98
N GLU A 123 -7.47 9.72 39.19
CA GLU A 123 -7.55 8.81 40.35
C GLU A 123 -8.99 8.49 40.76
N ASP A 124 -9.92 9.41 40.49
CA ASP A 124 -11.33 9.32 40.83
C ASP A 124 -12.21 8.83 39.67
N THR A 125 -11.60 8.38 38.56
CA THR A 125 -12.37 7.92 37.41
C THR A 125 -13.32 6.76 37.78
N PRO A 126 -14.59 6.78 37.34
CA PRO A 126 -15.53 5.71 37.67
C PRO A 126 -15.22 4.35 37.04
N ASN A 127 -14.48 4.33 35.93
CA ASN A 127 -14.15 3.12 35.17
C ASN A 127 -12.64 3.06 34.88
N ASP A 128 -12.07 1.86 34.90
CA ASP A 128 -10.62 1.68 34.62
C ASP A 128 -10.29 2.07 33.17
N CYS A 129 -9.39 3.04 32.99
CA CYS A 129 -8.91 3.46 31.66
C CYS A 129 -8.18 2.36 30.88
N ASN A 130 -7.82 1.24 31.53
CA ASN A 130 -7.27 0.04 30.87
C ASN A 130 -8.35 -1.00 30.54
N THR A 131 -9.64 -0.64 30.59
CA THR A 131 -10.72 -1.51 30.12
C THR A 131 -10.45 -1.91 28.67
N GLU A 132 -10.44 -3.22 28.40
CA GLU A 132 -10.33 -3.77 27.05
C GLU A 132 -11.57 -3.38 26.24
N ILE A 133 -11.33 -2.82 25.06
CA ILE A 133 -12.38 -2.47 24.10
C ILE A 133 -12.04 -3.06 22.74
N THR A 134 -13.07 -3.46 22.02
CA THR A 134 -13.00 -3.84 20.61
C THR A 134 -13.50 -2.68 19.76
N GLN A 135 -12.64 -2.17 18.88
CA GLN A 135 -12.89 -1.01 18.04
C GLN A 135 -12.33 -1.17 16.62
N LEU A 136 -12.70 -0.24 15.74
CA LEU A 136 -12.13 -0.13 14.39
C LEU A 136 -10.60 0.04 14.46
N ASN A 137 -9.89 -0.78 13.70
CA ASN A 137 -8.48 -0.57 13.41
C ASN A 137 -8.34 0.52 12.34
N ILE A 138 -8.19 1.77 12.77
CA ILE A 138 -8.23 2.96 11.91
C ILE A 138 -7.27 2.86 10.70
N PRO A 139 -6.00 2.43 10.85
CA PRO A 139 -5.08 2.26 9.72
C PRO A 139 -5.46 1.17 8.71
N PHE A 140 -6.21 0.14 9.10
CA PHE A 140 -6.28 -1.11 8.31
C PHE A 140 -6.85 -0.92 6.90
N GLN A 141 -8.07 -0.38 6.79
CA GLN A 141 -8.70 -0.20 5.48
C GLN A 141 -7.94 0.79 4.57
N PRO A 142 -7.44 1.94 5.07
CA PRO A 142 -6.51 2.78 4.32
C PRO A 142 -5.26 2.04 3.83
N GLN A 143 -4.69 1.16 4.65
CA GLN A 143 -3.54 0.34 4.25
C GLN A 143 -3.90 -0.67 3.18
N VAL A 144 -5.10 -1.28 3.22
CA VAL A 144 -5.57 -2.17 2.15
C VAL A 144 -5.64 -1.42 0.82
N VAL A 145 -6.23 -0.22 0.80
CA VAL A 145 -6.27 0.62 -0.41
C VAL A 145 -4.85 0.99 -0.86
N GLY A 146 -4.02 1.49 0.05
CA GLY A 146 -2.66 1.95 -0.25
C GLY A 146 -1.70 0.82 -0.69
N ALA A 147 -1.88 -0.39 -0.17
CA ALA A 147 -1.02 -1.54 -0.49
C ALA A 147 -1.44 -2.25 -1.78
N THR A 148 -2.65 -2.02 -2.29
CA THR A 148 -3.20 -2.77 -3.44
C THR A 148 -2.31 -2.70 -4.68
N GLY A 149 -1.78 -1.52 -5.03
CA GLY A 149 -0.87 -1.40 -6.18
C GLY A 149 0.44 -2.19 -6.00
N THR A 150 1.05 -2.08 -4.82
CA THR A 150 2.27 -2.81 -4.45
C THR A 150 2.04 -4.32 -4.44
N ALA A 151 0.87 -4.77 -3.96
CA ALA A 151 0.48 -6.17 -3.96
C ALA A 151 0.38 -6.73 -5.38
N ILE A 152 -0.27 -6.03 -6.30
CA ILE A 152 -0.35 -6.42 -7.71
C ILE A 152 1.05 -6.47 -8.31
N ASN A 153 1.89 -5.47 -8.06
CA ASN A 153 3.28 -5.49 -8.53
C ASN A 153 4.04 -6.73 -8.01
N GLY A 154 3.91 -7.05 -6.72
CA GLY A 154 4.52 -8.23 -6.12
C GLY A 154 4.03 -9.54 -6.73
N ILE A 155 2.73 -9.65 -7.04
CA ILE A 155 2.17 -10.82 -7.76
C ILE A 155 2.76 -10.94 -9.17
N MET A 156 2.88 -9.83 -9.91
CA MET A 156 3.48 -9.85 -11.24
C MET A 156 4.97 -10.22 -11.20
N ASP A 157 5.70 -9.71 -10.22
CA ASP A 157 7.11 -10.07 -9.99
C ASP A 157 7.26 -11.56 -9.62
N LEU A 158 6.39 -12.10 -8.75
CA LEU A 158 6.38 -13.53 -8.44
C LEU A 158 6.00 -14.38 -9.65
N THR A 159 5.07 -13.93 -10.49
CA THR A 159 4.71 -14.61 -11.75
C THR A 159 5.93 -14.68 -12.68
N LYS A 160 6.69 -13.59 -12.78
CA LYS A 160 7.95 -13.51 -13.53
C LYS A 160 8.98 -14.50 -12.98
N VAL A 161 9.12 -14.57 -11.65
CA VAL A 161 10.02 -15.50 -10.97
C VAL A 161 9.59 -16.95 -11.22
N GLY A 162 8.30 -17.27 -11.13
CA GLY A 162 7.77 -18.61 -11.39
C GLY A 162 8.08 -19.09 -12.81
N PHE A 163 7.85 -18.23 -13.82
CA PHE A 163 8.25 -18.52 -15.20
C PHE A 163 9.76 -18.74 -15.32
N ALA A 164 10.58 -17.86 -14.73
CA ALA A 164 12.04 -17.98 -14.76
C ALA A 164 12.53 -19.28 -14.10
N ALA A 165 11.97 -19.66 -12.96
CA ALA A 165 12.29 -20.91 -12.28
C ALA A 165 11.90 -22.12 -13.13
N GLY A 166 10.71 -22.10 -13.75
CA GLY A 166 10.30 -23.14 -14.70
C GLY A 166 11.23 -23.26 -15.91
N ALA A 167 11.66 -22.13 -16.48
CA ALA A 167 12.61 -22.09 -17.58
C ALA A 167 13.99 -22.63 -17.19
N ILE A 168 14.51 -22.28 -16.00
CA ILE A 168 15.73 -22.86 -15.44
C ILE A 168 15.57 -24.37 -15.22
N GLY A 169 14.40 -24.82 -14.79
CA GLY A 169 14.08 -26.24 -14.66
C GLY A 169 14.23 -26.97 -15.99
N GLN A 170 13.65 -26.42 -17.06
CA GLN A 170 13.80 -26.93 -18.43
C GLN A 170 15.25 -26.86 -18.93
N GLU A 171 16.02 -25.87 -18.49
CA GLU A 171 17.45 -25.81 -18.78
C GLU A 171 18.22 -26.96 -18.15
N MET A 172 17.89 -27.31 -16.91
CA MET A 172 18.49 -28.45 -16.23
C MET A 172 18.07 -29.77 -16.85
N GLU A 173 16.78 -29.95 -17.16
CA GLU A 173 16.26 -31.19 -17.73
C GLU A 173 16.73 -31.45 -19.17
N SER A 174 16.67 -30.43 -20.03
CA SER A 174 16.83 -30.62 -21.48
C SER A 174 17.84 -29.67 -22.13
N PHE A 175 17.86 -28.37 -21.82
CA PHE A 175 18.66 -27.44 -22.65
C PHE A 175 20.16 -27.64 -22.44
N SER A 176 20.59 -27.94 -21.22
CA SER A 176 21.98 -28.27 -20.90
C SER A 176 22.49 -29.45 -21.75
N ALA A 177 21.70 -30.51 -21.88
CA ALA A 177 22.04 -31.68 -22.68
C ALA A 177 22.08 -31.35 -24.19
N ALA A 178 21.09 -30.60 -24.67
CA ALA A 178 21.05 -30.16 -26.06
C ALA A 178 22.23 -29.25 -26.42
N LYS A 179 22.63 -28.36 -25.51
CA LYS A 179 23.79 -27.48 -25.68
C LYS A 179 25.09 -28.27 -25.75
N ALA A 180 25.24 -29.31 -24.92
CA ALA A 180 26.39 -30.21 -24.98
C ALA A 180 26.44 -31.02 -26.28
N ALA A 181 25.32 -31.58 -26.72
CA ALA A 181 25.21 -32.29 -27.99
C ALA A 181 25.48 -31.39 -29.20
N ALA A 182 24.93 -30.17 -29.21
CA ALA A 182 25.17 -29.17 -30.24
C ALA A 182 26.65 -28.78 -30.33
N LEU A 183 27.29 -28.58 -29.17
CA LEU A 183 28.72 -28.29 -29.08
C LEU A 183 29.57 -29.47 -29.59
N TRP A 184 29.17 -30.70 -29.30
CA TRP A 184 29.81 -31.89 -29.86
C TRP A 184 29.73 -31.90 -31.40
N VAL A 185 28.55 -31.64 -31.98
CA VAL A 185 28.37 -31.56 -33.44
C VAL A 185 29.25 -30.46 -34.01
N SER A 186 29.19 -29.26 -33.44
CA SER A 186 29.99 -28.11 -33.89
C SER A 186 31.49 -28.38 -33.86
N ASN A 187 32.02 -28.91 -32.76
CA ASN A 187 33.45 -29.22 -32.62
C ASN A 187 33.89 -30.33 -33.57
N THR A 188 33.04 -31.33 -33.78
CA THR A 188 33.31 -32.45 -34.68
C THR A 188 33.35 -31.99 -36.13
N MET A 189 32.38 -31.16 -36.54
CA MET A 189 32.31 -30.51 -37.85
C MET A 189 33.49 -29.56 -38.12
N ALA A 190 33.98 -28.85 -37.10
CA ALA A 190 35.10 -27.91 -37.20
C ALA A 190 36.50 -28.58 -37.28
N GLY A 191 36.57 -29.91 -37.42
CA GLY A 191 37.83 -30.64 -37.57
C GLY A 191 38.18 -31.54 -36.39
N GLY A 192 37.30 -31.69 -35.39
CA GLY A 192 37.44 -32.73 -34.35
C GLY A 192 37.52 -34.14 -34.92
N TYR A 193 37.00 -34.36 -36.12
CA TYR A 193 37.06 -35.64 -36.83
C TYR A 193 38.45 -36.03 -37.35
N VAL A 194 39.45 -35.12 -37.35
CA VAL A 194 40.83 -35.39 -37.79
C VAL A 194 41.51 -36.50 -36.97
N ALA A 195 41.04 -36.75 -35.75
CA ALA A 195 41.50 -37.86 -34.91
C ALA A 195 41.13 -39.26 -35.44
N TYR A 196 40.12 -39.37 -36.30
CA TYR A 196 39.59 -40.63 -36.83
C TYR A 196 39.96 -40.89 -38.31
N THR A 197 40.63 -39.94 -38.96
CA THR A 197 40.97 -39.97 -40.39
C THR A 197 42.48 -40.08 -40.62
N ASP A 198 43.23 -40.66 -39.66
CA ASP A 198 44.69 -40.73 -39.69
C ASP A 198 45.38 -39.37 -39.96
N GLY A 199 44.78 -38.27 -39.46
CA GLY A 199 45.33 -36.92 -39.59
C GLY A 199 44.95 -36.17 -40.88
N VAL A 200 44.00 -36.67 -41.66
CA VAL A 200 43.51 -35.99 -42.88
C VAL A 200 42.39 -35.01 -42.56
N THR A 201 42.55 -33.75 -42.96
CA THR A 201 41.47 -32.75 -42.92
C THR A 201 40.46 -33.02 -44.03
N LEU A 202 39.20 -33.26 -43.64
CA LEU A 202 38.07 -33.42 -44.56
C LEU A 202 37.36 -32.07 -44.75
N ASP A 203 36.71 -31.89 -45.91
CA ASP A 203 35.76 -30.78 -46.09
C ASP A 203 34.43 -31.06 -45.36
N GLU A 204 33.59 -30.04 -45.23
CA GLU A 204 32.34 -30.07 -44.47
C GLU A 204 31.40 -31.20 -44.90
N THR A 205 31.21 -31.38 -46.21
CA THR A 205 30.38 -32.45 -46.80
C THR A 205 30.94 -33.84 -46.45
N ASN A 206 32.25 -34.05 -46.56
CA ASN A 206 32.82 -35.36 -46.22
C ASN A 206 32.80 -35.62 -44.71
N VAL A 207 32.97 -34.60 -43.86
CA VAL A 207 32.81 -34.76 -42.41
C VAL A 207 31.37 -35.14 -42.07
N SER A 208 30.39 -34.45 -42.64
CA SER A 208 28.97 -34.69 -42.37
C SER A 208 28.53 -36.12 -42.72
N ILE A 209 28.96 -36.61 -43.90
CA ILE A 209 28.73 -37.99 -44.36
C ILE A 209 29.34 -38.99 -43.39
N VAL A 210 30.57 -38.75 -42.94
CA VAL A 210 31.28 -39.69 -42.08
C VAL A 210 30.64 -39.75 -40.68
N ILE A 211 30.19 -38.63 -40.13
CA ILE A 211 29.40 -38.60 -38.89
C ILE A 211 28.12 -39.44 -39.06
N GLY A 212 27.36 -39.21 -40.13
CA GLY A 212 26.13 -39.96 -40.40
C GLY A 212 26.38 -41.46 -40.56
N LYS A 213 27.45 -41.86 -41.27
CA LYS A 213 27.85 -43.26 -41.40
C LYS A 213 28.21 -43.89 -40.06
N ASN A 214 28.95 -43.16 -39.22
CA ASN A 214 29.30 -43.64 -37.89
C ASN A 214 28.06 -43.88 -37.02
N TRP A 215 27.12 -42.94 -37.02
CA TRP A 215 25.85 -43.11 -36.31
C TRP A 215 25.03 -44.28 -36.86
N TYR A 216 24.98 -44.44 -38.19
CA TYR A 216 24.30 -45.58 -38.82
C TYR A 216 24.96 -46.92 -38.42
N ASP A 217 26.28 -47.02 -38.44
CA ASP A 217 26.98 -48.26 -38.10
C ASP A 217 26.72 -48.69 -36.64
N GLN A 218 26.65 -47.71 -35.72
CA GLN A 218 26.27 -47.97 -34.33
C GLN A 218 24.81 -48.45 -34.22
N PHE A 219 23.89 -47.81 -34.94
CA PHE A 219 22.49 -48.24 -35.02
C PHE A 219 22.36 -49.67 -35.61
N ASP A 220 23.06 -49.97 -36.71
CA ASP A 220 22.98 -51.26 -37.40
C ASP A 220 23.42 -52.41 -36.49
N GLY A 221 24.46 -52.17 -35.68
CA GLY A 221 24.91 -53.08 -34.62
C GLY A 221 23.93 -53.20 -33.45
N TYR A 222 23.37 -52.07 -33.00
CA TYR A 222 22.37 -52.05 -31.93
C TYR A 222 21.10 -52.81 -32.31
N PHE A 223 20.60 -52.59 -33.53
CA PHE A 223 19.44 -53.31 -34.07
C PHE A 223 19.63 -54.83 -34.05
N ALA A 224 20.84 -55.29 -34.40
CA ALA A 224 21.19 -56.70 -34.30
C ALA A 224 21.22 -57.18 -32.83
N TYR A 225 21.80 -56.39 -31.93
CA TYR A 225 21.89 -56.73 -30.50
C TYR A 225 20.51 -56.91 -29.85
N ILE A 226 19.55 -56.04 -30.14
CA ILE A 226 18.19 -56.11 -29.57
C ILE A 226 17.27 -57.12 -30.27
N ASN A 227 17.78 -57.88 -31.26
CA ASN A 227 16.97 -58.71 -32.15
C ASN A 227 15.84 -57.92 -32.84
N GLY A 228 16.14 -56.72 -33.33
CA GLY A 228 15.18 -55.84 -33.97
C GLY A 228 14.52 -56.45 -35.22
N SER A 229 15.19 -57.39 -35.88
CA SER A 229 14.63 -58.14 -37.02
C SER A 229 13.63 -59.21 -36.61
N GLY A 230 13.64 -59.65 -35.35
CA GLY A 230 12.96 -60.86 -34.88
C GLY A 230 13.55 -62.17 -35.45
N MET A 231 14.63 -62.09 -36.24
CA MET A 231 15.22 -63.21 -36.97
C MET A 231 16.55 -63.70 -36.40
N ASN A 232 17.01 -63.16 -35.26
CA ASN A 232 18.24 -63.63 -34.66
C ASN A 232 18.14 -65.12 -34.28
N ASN A 233 19.20 -65.85 -34.59
CA ASN A 233 19.37 -67.26 -34.25
C ASN A 233 18.24 -68.20 -34.75
N MET A 234 17.52 -67.84 -35.81
CA MET A 234 16.46 -68.70 -36.38
C MET A 234 16.98 -70.06 -36.87
N THR A 235 18.26 -70.15 -37.27
CA THR A 235 18.86 -71.43 -37.69
C THR A 235 19.54 -72.19 -36.54
N GLY A 236 19.57 -71.62 -35.32
CA GLY A 236 20.25 -72.20 -34.16
C GLY A 236 21.78 -71.97 -34.11
N ASN A 237 22.34 -71.19 -35.05
CA ASN A 237 23.78 -70.96 -35.19
C ASN A 237 24.30 -69.66 -34.54
N GLY A 238 23.48 -68.96 -33.75
CA GLY A 238 23.87 -67.71 -33.07
C GLY A 238 23.97 -66.49 -33.99
N GLU A 239 23.25 -66.50 -35.12
CA GLU A 239 23.25 -65.36 -36.06
C GLU A 239 22.62 -64.12 -35.42
N MET A 240 23.27 -62.96 -35.59
CA MET A 240 22.68 -61.65 -35.32
C MET A 240 22.51 -60.91 -36.63
N ILE A 241 21.27 -60.51 -36.94
CA ILE A 241 20.91 -59.90 -38.21
C ILE A 241 20.83 -58.39 -38.03
N THR A 242 21.67 -57.67 -38.78
CA THR A 242 21.67 -56.19 -38.76
C THR A 242 20.50 -55.62 -39.56
N TYR A 243 20.21 -54.33 -39.38
CA TYR A 243 19.17 -53.63 -40.14
C TYR A 243 19.46 -53.70 -41.65
N THR A 244 20.72 -53.46 -42.04
CA THR A 244 21.19 -53.61 -43.42
C THR A 244 20.84 -54.98 -43.99
N GLN A 245 21.16 -56.05 -43.27
CA GLN A 245 20.90 -57.42 -43.73
C GLN A 245 19.40 -57.73 -43.81
N ALA A 246 18.61 -57.24 -42.87
CA ALA A 246 17.16 -57.43 -42.86
C ALA A 246 16.50 -56.77 -44.08
N ILE A 247 16.82 -55.50 -44.36
CA ILE A 247 16.26 -54.76 -45.51
C ILE A 247 16.74 -55.35 -46.83
N GLN A 248 18.04 -55.63 -46.97
CA GLN A 248 18.57 -56.26 -48.19
C GLN A 248 17.96 -57.64 -48.44
N GLY A 249 17.71 -58.42 -47.38
CA GLY A 249 17.03 -59.71 -47.48
C GLY A 249 15.58 -59.57 -47.98
N ALA A 250 14.83 -58.60 -47.46
CA ALA A 250 13.48 -58.29 -47.91
C ALA A 250 13.46 -57.85 -49.39
N GLN A 251 14.33 -56.90 -49.75
CA GLN A 251 14.47 -56.41 -51.12
C GLN A 251 14.91 -57.51 -52.11
N ALA A 252 15.81 -58.41 -51.69
CA ALA A 252 16.23 -59.55 -52.49
C ALA A 252 15.07 -60.51 -52.79
N ALA A 253 14.13 -60.68 -51.85
CA ALA A 253 12.91 -61.46 -52.07
C ALA A 253 11.94 -60.80 -53.08
N GLU A 254 12.00 -59.48 -53.22
CA GLU A 254 11.24 -58.68 -54.20
C GLU A 254 11.96 -58.55 -55.56
N GLY A 255 13.20 -59.03 -55.66
CA GLY A 255 13.93 -59.22 -56.93
C GLY A 255 15.00 -58.17 -57.25
N SER A 256 15.22 -57.17 -56.39
CA SER A 256 16.33 -56.20 -56.54
C SER A 256 16.70 -55.54 -55.22
N VAL A 257 17.99 -55.44 -54.92
CA VAL A 257 18.52 -54.74 -53.73
C VAL A 257 19.01 -53.36 -54.14
N THR A 258 18.43 -52.31 -53.58
CA THR A 258 18.82 -50.92 -53.85
C THR A 258 19.49 -50.25 -52.65
N PHE A 259 19.21 -50.72 -51.43
CA PHE A 259 19.80 -50.20 -50.22
C PHE A 259 21.22 -50.73 -49.99
N ALA A 260 22.18 -49.84 -49.80
CA ALA A 260 23.61 -50.17 -49.71
C ALA A 260 24.16 -50.11 -48.26
N GLY A 261 23.29 -50.13 -47.26
CA GLY A 261 23.69 -49.96 -45.86
C GLY A 261 24.27 -48.56 -45.62
N ASN A 262 25.36 -48.47 -44.86
CA ASN A 262 25.98 -47.17 -44.54
C ASN A 262 26.42 -46.36 -45.77
N GLN A 263 26.63 -46.98 -46.94
CA GLN A 263 26.98 -46.26 -48.17
C GLN A 263 25.81 -45.43 -48.72
N SER A 264 24.59 -45.67 -48.24
CA SER A 264 23.41 -44.87 -48.58
C SER A 264 23.30 -43.56 -47.78
N ILE A 265 24.17 -43.32 -46.79
CA ILE A 265 24.18 -42.07 -46.03
C ILE A 265 24.85 -40.95 -46.85
N GLY A 266 24.08 -39.89 -47.13
CA GLY A 266 24.47 -38.74 -47.95
C GLY A 266 24.99 -37.53 -47.16
N ASP A 267 25.08 -36.39 -47.83
CA ASP A 267 25.53 -35.13 -47.23
C ASP A 267 24.53 -34.61 -46.18
N LEU A 268 25.00 -34.41 -44.95
CA LEU A 268 24.24 -33.87 -43.82
C LEU A 268 24.66 -32.44 -43.44
N SER A 269 25.44 -31.75 -44.28
CA SER A 269 25.95 -30.39 -44.01
C SER A 269 24.82 -29.41 -43.74
N TYR A 270 23.76 -29.45 -44.54
CA TYR A 270 22.57 -28.62 -44.33
C TYR A 270 21.92 -28.92 -42.97
N ALA A 271 21.70 -30.20 -42.64
CA ALA A 271 21.13 -30.59 -41.35
C ALA A 271 21.93 -30.02 -40.18
N PHE A 272 23.26 -30.10 -40.25
CA PHE A 272 24.15 -29.69 -39.17
C PHE A 272 24.30 -28.17 -39.05
N ASN A 273 24.33 -27.43 -40.16
CA ASN A 273 24.78 -26.04 -40.15
C ASN A 273 23.75 -25.02 -40.64
N SER A 274 22.67 -25.44 -41.28
CA SER A 274 21.77 -24.50 -42.00
C SER A 274 20.29 -24.86 -41.98
N ALA A 275 19.90 -25.93 -41.27
CA ALA A 275 18.51 -26.29 -41.15
C ALA A 275 17.70 -25.18 -40.48
N ILE A 276 16.51 -24.92 -41.02
CA ILE A 276 15.61 -23.86 -40.57
C ILE A 276 14.20 -24.45 -40.51
N MET A 277 13.48 -24.19 -39.43
CA MET A 277 12.06 -24.55 -39.32
C MET A 277 11.25 -23.81 -40.39
N PRO A 278 10.10 -24.36 -40.85
CA PRO A 278 9.22 -23.63 -41.77
C PRO A 278 8.80 -22.24 -41.28
N THR A 279 8.80 -22.04 -39.97
CA THR A 279 8.50 -20.80 -39.23
C THR A 279 9.69 -19.83 -39.13
N GLY A 280 10.90 -20.23 -39.54
CA GLY A 280 12.09 -19.38 -39.67
C GLY A 280 13.15 -19.55 -38.57
N GLU A 281 12.86 -20.30 -37.51
CA GLU A 281 13.80 -20.58 -36.43
C GLU A 281 14.98 -21.44 -36.89
N ASN A 282 16.16 -21.20 -36.32
CA ASN A 282 17.36 -21.99 -36.62
C ASN A 282 17.22 -23.42 -36.04
N ALA A 283 17.13 -24.42 -36.92
CA ALA A 283 17.02 -25.83 -36.60
C ALA A 283 18.33 -26.60 -36.83
N ALA A 284 19.44 -25.91 -37.12
CA ALA A 284 20.73 -26.54 -37.35
C ALA A 284 21.14 -27.38 -36.14
N LEU A 285 21.54 -28.63 -36.36
CA LEU A 285 21.88 -29.57 -35.27
C LEU A 285 23.17 -29.21 -34.51
N SER A 286 23.91 -28.21 -34.98
CA SER A 286 25.00 -27.54 -34.25
C SER A 286 24.52 -26.47 -33.26
N THR A 287 23.20 -26.26 -33.15
CA THR A 287 22.58 -25.34 -32.20
C THR A 287 21.73 -26.08 -31.19
N MET A 288 21.64 -25.55 -29.96
CA MET A 288 20.83 -26.12 -28.89
C MET A 288 19.36 -26.30 -29.33
N LEU A 289 18.76 -25.29 -29.96
CA LEU A 289 17.39 -25.35 -30.44
C LEU A 289 17.20 -26.44 -31.51
N GLY A 290 18.12 -26.56 -32.46
CA GLY A 290 18.07 -27.62 -33.47
C GLY A 290 18.15 -29.02 -32.88
N VAL A 291 18.98 -29.25 -31.86
CA VAL A 291 19.03 -30.53 -31.15
C VAL A 291 17.72 -30.82 -30.43
N LEU A 292 17.16 -29.85 -29.68
CA LEU A 292 15.89 -30.03 -28.98
C LEU A 292 14.75 -30.38 -29.95
N LEU A 293 14.64 -29.62 -31.05
CA LEU A 293 13.65 -29.86 -32.09
C LEU A 293 13.80 -31.25 -32.71
N TYR A 294 15.02 -31.65 -33.06
CA TYR A 294 15.26 -32.93 -33.70
C TYR A 294 15.01 -34.11 -32.75
N ALA A 295 15.58 -34.06 -31.55
CA ALA A 295 15.44 -35.12 -30.56
C ALA A 295 13.99 -35.30 -30.10
N GLY A 296 13.30 -34.19 -29.78
CA GLY A 296 11.87 -34.22 -29.45
C GLY A 296 11.01 -34.75 -30.60
N HIS A 297 11.33 -34.38 -31.84
CA HIS A 297 10.60 -34.93 -33.00
C HIS A 297 10.88 -36.41 -33.23
N CYS A 298 12.10 -36.91 -32.96
CA CYS A 298 12.41 -38.34 -33.02
C CYS A 298 11.64 -39.15 -31.97
N ASP A 299 11.48 -38.59 -30.76
CA ASP A 299 10.73 -39.23 -29.67
C ASP A 299 9.23 -39.24 -29.95
N ALA A 300 8.65 -38.08 -30.29
CA ALA A 300 7.22 -37.95 -30.60
C ALA A 300 6.80 -38.73 -31.85
N TYR A 301 7.69 -38.85 -32.84
CA TYR A 301 7.45 -39.56 -34.09
C TYR A 301 8.59 -40.53 -34.41
N PRO A 302 8.51 -41.77 -33.93
CA PRO A 302 9.51 -42.80 -34.22
C PRO A 302 9.75 -42.96 -35.73
N THR A 303 10.96 -43.37 -36.10
CA THR A 303 11.28 -43.63 -37.51
C THR A 303 10.34 -44.68 -38.10
N ALA A 304 9.66 -44.30 -39.17
CA ALA A 304 8.63 -45.10 -39.82
C ALA A 304 9.24 -46.18 -40.73
N THR A 305 8.53 -47.30 -40.85
CA THR A 305 8.85 -48.36 -41.81
C THR A 305 8.53 -47.95 -43.24
N TYR A 306 9.10 -48.66 -44.22
CA TYR A 306 8.83 -48.41 -45.64
C TYR A 306 7.32 -48.44 -45.96
N ALA A 307 6.57 -49.38 -45.38
CA ALA A 307 5.13 -49.50 -45.60
C ALA A 307 4.36 -48.28 -45.07
N GLU A 308 4.74 -47.77 -43.91
CA GLU A 308 4.12 -46.58 -43.30
C GLU A 308 4.41 -45.31 -44.11
N VAL A 309 5.66 -45.13 -44.55
CA VAL A 309 6.03 -44.01 -45.44
C VAL A 309 5.24 -44.05 -46.74
N MET A 310 5.13 -45.22 -47.37
CA MET A 310 4.40 -45.37 -48.63
C MET A 310 2.89 -45.25 -48.47
N ALA A 311 2.33 -45.59 -47.31
CA ALA A 311 0.92 -45.38 -47.02
C ALA A 311 0.55 -43.87 -47.01
N ASP A 312 1.50 -43.01 -46.64
CA ASP A 312 1.29 -41.55 -46.60
C ASP A 312 1.74 -40.82 -47.88
N ALA A 313 2.29 -41.53 -48.87
CA ALA A 313 2.76 -40.93 -50.13
C ALA A 313 1.67 -40.14 -50.87
N ALA A 314 0.42 -40.61 -50.80
CA ALA A 314 -0.73 -39.92 -51.41
C ALA A 314 -1.09 -38.59 -50.74
N ASN A 315 -0.67 -38.39 -49.48
CA ASN A 315 -0.84 -37.16 -48.72
C ASN A 315 0.39 -36.23 -48.83
N GLY A 316 1.35 -36.55 -49.72
CA GLY A 316 2.59 -35.79 -49.84
C GLY A 316 3.51 -35.92 -48.63
N PHE A 317 3.42 -37.04 -47.91
CA PHE A 317 4.22 -37.33 -46.70
C PHE A 317 3.96 -36.39 -45.51
N ALA A 318 2.80 -35.75 -45.48
CA ALA A 318 2.43 -34.78 -44.45
C ALA A 318 2.25 -35.37 -43.04
N ASN A 319 2.06 -36.69 -42.90
CA ASN A 319 1.72 -37.35 -41.63
C ASN A 319 2.77 -38.35 -41.15
N VAL A 320 3.94 -38.43 -41.79
CA VAL A 320 5.01 -39.37 -41.42
C VAL A 320 6.28 -38.64 -40.98
N GLY A 321 6.62 -38.77 -39.69
CA GLY A 321 7.71 -38.02 -39.06
C GLY A 321 9.07 -38.17 -39.72
N THR A 322 9.38 -39.35 -40.25
CA THR A 322 10.63 -39.60 -41.01
C THR A 322 10.75 -38.67 -42.22
N MET A 323 9.69 -38.49 -43.01
CA MET A 323 9.76 -37.63 -44.19
C MET A 323 9.66 -36.14 -43.83
N GLN A 324 8.93 -35.80 -42.77
CA GLN A 324 8.91 -34.44 -42.23
C GLN A 324 10.32 -34.01 -41.81
N ARG A 325 11.03 -34.84 -41.03
CA ARG A 325 12.42 -34.58 -40.65
C ARG A 325 13.35 -34.55 -41.87
N ALA A 326 13.26 -35.52 -42.78
CA ALA A 326 14.07 -35.56 -43.98
C ALA A 326 13.88 -34.33 -44.89
N SER A 327 12.69 -33.71 -44.84
CA SER A 327 12.41 -32.44 -45.52
C SER A 327 13.00 -31.24 -44.79
N ILE A 328 12.77 -31.12 -43.48
CA ILE A 328 13.24 -29.98 -42.67
C ILE A 328 14.77 -29.92 -42.61
N TRP A 329 15.43 -31.06 -42.42
CA TRP A 329 16.89 -31.17 -42.33
C TRP A 329 17.54 -31.58 -43.66
N GLN A 330 16.76 -31.62 -44.75
CA GLN A 330 17.20 -31.86 -46.15
C GLN A 330 18.13 -33.06 -46.36
N TYR A 331 17.84 -34.19 -45.71
CA TYR A 331 18.55 -35.45 -45.95
C TYR A 331 17.72 -36.47 -46.75
N THR A 332 16.64 -36.04 -47.39
CA THR A 332 15.86 -36.88 -48.31
C THR A 332 16.77 -37.47 -49.39
N ALA A 333 16.87 -38.80 -49.45
CA ALA A 333 17.74 -39.49 -50.39
C ALA A 333 17.06 -39.68 -51.75
N MET A 334 17.85 -39.59 -52.82
CA MET A 334 17.41 -39.72 -54.20
C MET A 334 18.08 -40.93 -54.85
N ALA A 335 17.30 -41.83 -55.42
CA ALA A 335 17.80 -42.96 -56.21
C ALA A 335 18.27 -42.50 -57.61
N ASP A 336 17.62 -41.46 -58.15
CA ASP A 336 17.98 -40.73 -59.37
C ASP A 336 17.44 -39.29 -59.29
N GLU A 337 17.61 -38.48 -60.34
CA GLU A 337 17.19 -37.07 -60.36
C GLU A 337 15.71 -36.81 -60.03
N THR A 338 14.84 -37.84 -60.11
CA THR A 338 13.39 -37.72 -59.96
C THR A 338 12.76 -38.72 -58.99
N THR A 339 13.50 -39.76 -58.58
CA THR A 339 12.98 -40.87 -57.76
C THR A 339 13.57 -40.84 -56.36
N LEU A 340 12.72 -40.83 -55.33
CA LEU A 340 13.13 -40.91 -53.93
C LEU A 340 13.71 -42.30 -53.61
N ASP A 341 14.82 -42.35 -52.88
CA ASP A 341 15.29 -43.56 -52.21
C ASP A 341 14.75 -43.59 -50.78
N ILE A 342 13.56 -44.17 -50.62
CA ILE A 342 12.86 -44.24 -49.33
C ILE A 342 13.65 -45.07 -48.31
N ASN A 343 14.31 -46.16 -48.73
CA ASN A 343 15.09 -46.99 -47.80
C ASN A 343 16.36 -46.27 -47.32
N ALA A 344 17.05 -45.55 -48.20
CA ALA A 344 18.17 -44.70 -47.81
C ALA A 344 17.74 -43.54 -46.91
N THR A 345 16.57 -42.96 -47.15
CA THR A 345 16.01 -41.89 -46.31
C THR A 345 15.68 -42.40 -44.91
N ILE A 346 14.99 -43.55 -44.80
CA ILE A 346 14.68 -44.20 -43.52
C ILE A 346 15.97 -44.57 -42.77
N ALA A 347 16.97 -45.10 -43.47
CA ALA A 347 18.27 -45.43 -42.88
C ALA A 347 18.99 -44.19 -42.33
N THR A 348 18.94 -43.07 -43.06
CA THR A 348 19.52 -41.80 -42.60
C THR A 348 18.77 -41.25 -41.40
N ASP A 349 17.43 -41.34 -41.38
CA ASP A 349 16.62 -40.93 -40.25
C ASP A 349 16.93 -41.76 -38.98
N TYR A 350 17.04 -43.09 -39.11
CA TYR A 350 17.51 -43.94 -38.00
C TYR A 350 18.90 -43.53 -37.52
N ALA A 351 19.83 -43.26 -38.43
CA ALA A 351 21.19 -42.85 -38.07
C ALA A 351 21.17 -41.56 -37.25
N VAL A 352 20.48 -40.52 -37.70
CA VAL A 352 20.47 -39.22 -37.01
C VAL A 352 19.65 -39.28 -35.72
N CYS A 353 18.50 -39.98 -35.69
CA CYS A 353 17.72 -40.14 -34.45
C CYS A 353 18.48 -40.98 -33.41
N PHE A 354 19.14 -42.07 -33.81
CA PHE A 354 19.95 -42.88 -32.91
C PHE A 354 21.21 -42.12 -32.44
N GLY A 355 21.90 -41.45 -33.36
CA GLY A 355 23.13 -40.75 -33.10
C GLY A 355 22.93 -39.48 -32.26
N LEU A 356 22.22 -38.49 -32.80
CA LEU A 356 22.01 -37.23 -32.12
C LEU A 356 21.02 -37.34 -30.95
N GLY A 357 19.90 -38.05 -31.15
CA GLY A 357 18.94 -38.30 -30.07
C GLY A 357 19.57 -39.11 -28.93
N GLY A 358 20.42 -40.09 -29.26
CA GLY A 358 21.20 -40.83 -28.27
C GLY A 358 22.24 -39.99 -27.55
N LEU A 359 22.94 -39.07 -28.25
CA LEU A 359 23.83 -38.10 -27.60
C LEU A 359 23.06 -37.21 -26.61
N PHE A 360 21.93 -36.64 -27.06
CA PHE A 360 21.08 -35.80 -26.23
C PHE A 360 20.58 -36.55 -24.99
N ALA A 361 19.86 -37.65 -25.16
CA ALA A 361 19.18 -38.35 -24.07
C ALA A 361 20.15 -39.22 -23.24
N ASN A 362 20.88 -40.13 -23.89
CA ASN A 362 21.63 -41.18 -23.18
C ASN A 362 23.02 -40.73 -22.72
N VAL A 363 23.66 -39.78 -23.43
CA VAL A 363 25.03 -39.34 -23.10
C VAL A 363 25.01 -38.07 -22.25
N TYR A 364 24.15 -37.12 -22.57
CA TYR A 364 24.08 -35.83 -21.88
C TYR A 364 22.86 -35.67 -20.96
N GLY A 365 21.96 -36.66 -20.89
CA GLY A 365 20.88 -36.72 -19.91
C GLY A 365 19.65 -35.86 -20.23
N GLY A 366 19.44 -35.52 -21.50
CA GLY A 366 18.27 -34.75 -21.93
C GLY A 366 16.96 -35.52 -21.78
N ALA A 367 15.87 -34.81 -21.47
CA ALA A 367 14.53 -35.36 -21.24
C ALA A 367 14.45 -36.43 -20.13
N ASP A 368 15.41 -36.42 -19.20
CA ASP A 368 15.36 -37.20 -17.98
C ASP A 368 14.75 -36.32 -16.88
N SER A 369 13.45 -36.44 -16.62
CA SER A 369 12.75 -35.62 -15.61
C SER A 369 13.04 -36.04 -14.17
N ASP A 370 13.55 -37.25 -13.94
CA ASP A 370 13.78 -37.83 -12.62
C ASP A 370 15.27 -37.81 -12.22
N TRP A 371 16.11 -37.14 -13.02
CA TRP A 371 17.56 -37.09 -12.86
C TRP A 371 18.01 -36.70 -11.44
N PHE A 372 17.27 -35.82 -10.78
CA PHE A 372 17.57 -35.33 -9.43
C PHE A 372 17.27 -36.35 -8.32
N GLN A 373 16.55 -37.43 -8.65
CA GLN A 373 16.22 -38.53 -7.73
C GLN A 373 17.18 -39.71 -7.86
N ASP A 374 18.10 -39.69 -8.83
CA ASP A 374 18.98 -40.82 -9.09
C ASP A 374 19.97 -41.07 -7.94
N THR A 375 19.83 -42.24 -7.31
CA THR A 375 20.74 -42.74 -6.27
C THR A 375 21.73 -43.78 -6.78
N THR A 376 21.60 -44.19 -8.05
CA THR A 376 22.43 -45.21 -8.69
C THR A 376 23.70 -44.63 -9.32
N GLY A 377 23.72 -43.32 -9.59
CA GLY A 377 24.83 -42.62 -10.23
C GLY A 377 24.93 -42.90 -11.73
N THR A 378 23.79 -43.22 -12.35
CA THR A 378 23.68 -43.51 -13.79
C THR A 378 23.14 -42.33 -14.59
N ALA A 379 22.36 -41.45 -13.95
CA ALA A 379 21.89 -40.20 -14.55
C ALA A 379 23.01 -39.16 -14.62
N VAL A 380 22.87 -38.22 -15.56
CA VAL A 380 23.73 -37.03 -15.61
C VAL A 380 23.35 -36.11 -14.46
N ASP A 381 24.33 -35.81 -13.61
CA ASP A 381 24.12 -35.12 -12.34
C ASP A 381 23.98 -33.59 -12.46
N ALA A 382 23.63 -32.92 -11.35
CA ALA A 382 23.41 -31.47 -11.32
C ALA A 382 24.66 -30.69 -11.72
N SER A 383 25.83 -31.15 -11.25
CA SER A 383 27.11 -30.51 -11.56
C SER A 383 27.36 -30.47 -13.07
N THR A 384 27.17 -31.61 -13.74
CA THR A 384 27.37 -31.73 -15.19
C THR A 384 26.35 -30.89 -15.96
N ARG A 385 25.08 -30.87 -15.54
CA ARG A 385 24.02 -30.05 -16.15
C ARG A 385 24.34 -28.55 -16.06
N ILE A 386 24.76 -28.07 -14.89
CA ILE A 386 25.19 -26.68 -14.69
C ILE A 386 26.43 -26.35 -15.53
N MET A 387 27.42 -27.25 -15.56
CA MET A 387 28.62 -27.07 -16.38
C MET A 387 28.27 -26.95 -17.87
N ASN A 388 27.37 -27.79 -18.37
CA ASN A 388 26.91 -27.72 -19.75
C ASN A 388 26.13 -26.42 -20.04
N GLN A 389 25.36 -25.92 -19.08
CA GLN A 389 24.54 -24.73 -19.25
C GLN A 389 25.34 -23.43 -19.18
N ILE A 390 26.16 -23.24 -18.14
CA ILE A 390 26.84 -21.96 -17.86
C ILE A 390 28.36 -22.05 -17.81
N GLY A 391 28.95 -23.23 -18.03
CA GLY A 391 30.40 -23.41 -18.14
C GLY A 391 31.15 -23.38 -16.81
N ILE A 392 30.47 -23.54 -15.68
CA ILE A 392 31.08 -23.58 -14.35
C ILE A 392 30.98 -24.96 -13.72
N SER A 393 32.06 -25.43 -13.12
CA SER A 393 32.09 -26.70 -12.37
C SER A 393 31.73 -26.44 -10.91
N LEU A 394 30.78 -27.21 -10.39
CA LEU A 394 30.40 -27.24 -8.98
C LEU A 394 30.60 -28.66 -8.41
N ASP A 395 30.75 -28.79 -7.10
CA ASP A 395 30.53 -30.09 -6.47
C ASP A 395 29.06 -30.48 -6.60
N ASN A 396 28.74 -31.77 -6.81
CA ASN A 396 27.36 -32.17 -7.04
C ASN A 396 26.46 -31.91 -5.83
N MET A 397 26.97 -32.03 -4.60
CA MET A 397 26.18 -31.68 -3.40
C MET A 397 25.89 -30.17 -3.35
N VAL A 398 26.87 -29.34 -3.73
CA VAL A 398 26.70 -27.89 -3.83
C VAL A 398 25.67 -27.55 -4.91
N ALA A 399 25.74 -28.19 -6.07
CA ALA A 399 24.77 -28.00 -7.16
C ALA A 399 23.35 -28.42 -6.76
N MET A 400 23.20 -29.56 -6.08
CA MET A 400 21.90 -30.01 -5.57
C MET A 400 21.33 -29.06 -4.52
N ASN A 401 22.17 -28.56 -3.60
CA ASN A 401 21.73 -27.57 -2.62
C ASN A 401 21.34 -26.23 -3.28
N LEU A 402 22.10 -25.78 -4.28
CA LEU A 402 21.78 -24.58 -5.05
C LEU A 402 20.43 -24.71 -5.77
N LEU A 403 20.12 -25.87 -6.35
CA LEU A 403 18.88 -26.06 -7.11
C LEU A 403 17.67 -26.33 -6.21
N PHE A 404 17.82 -27.12 -5.15
CA PHE A 404 16.67 -27.67 -4.39
C PHE A 404 16.72 -27.40 -2.88
N GLY A 405 17.62 -26.54 -2.40
CA GLY A 405 17.69 -26.16 -0.98
C GLY A 405 16.34 -25.67 -0.44
N GLY A 406 15.94 -26.18 0.73
CA GLY A 406 14.68 -25.79 1.38
C GLY A 406 13.41 -26.07 0.55
N ASN A 407 13.43 -27.01 -0.40
CA ASN A 407 12.24 -27.32 -1.18
C ASN A 407 11.11 -27.86 -0.28
N GLY A 408 9.92 -27.27 -0.39
CA GLY A 408 8.77 -27.55 0.46
C GLY A 408 8.78 -26.85 1.82
N GLU A 409 9.83 -26.11 2.15
CA GLU A 409 9.85 -25.23 3.34
C GLU A 409 9.08 -23.93 3.07
N GLU A 410 8.68 -23.21 4.13
CA GLU A 410 7.98 -21.92 4.00
C GLU A 410 8.83 -20.89 3.25
N THR A 411 10.15 -20.90 3.47
CA THR A 411 11.11 -20.03 2.79
C THR A 411 12.08 -20.87 1.95
N PRO A 412 11.70 -21.27 0.73
CA PRO A 412 12.57 -22.03 -0.16
C PRO A 412 13.83 -21.23 -0.50
N THR A 413 14.97 -21.91 -0.67
CA THR A 413 16.27 -21.26 -0.96
C THR A 413 16.82 -21.66 -2.32
N GLY A 414 16.59 -22.89 -2.77
CA GLY A 414 17.08 -23.39 -4.05
C GLY A 414 16.41 -22.72 -5.26
N LEU A 415 17.15 -22.59 -6.37
CA LEU A 415 16.67 -21.93 -7.60
C LEU A 415 15.39 -22.57 -8.19
N LEU A 416 15.19 -23.87 -7.97
CA LEU A 416 14.03 -24.65 -8.40
C LEU A 416 13.11 -25.03 -7.23
N ALA A 417 13.42 -24.56 -6.02
CA ALA A 417 12.66 -24.85 -4.83
C ALA A 417 11.41 -23.96 -4.75
N THR A 418 10.31 -24.52 -4.29
CA THR A 418 9.08 -23.80 -3.99
C THR A 418 8.50 -24.25 -2.65
N ASN A 419 7.67 -23.43 -2.02
CA ASN A 419 6.92 -23.83 -0.83
C ASN A 419 5.77 -24.76 -1.21
N ALA A 420 5.12 -25.36 -0.20
CA ALA A 420 4.03 -26.32 -0.43
C ALA A 420 2.87 -25.75 -1.27
N ASP A 421 2.59 -24.46 -1.13
CA ASP A 421 1.49 -23.77 -1.82
C ASP A 421 1.89 -23.18 -3.18
N SER A 422 3.16 -23.30 -3.60
CA SER A 422 3.70 -22.71 -4.83
C SER A 422 3.56 -21.19 -4.93
N THR A 423 3.56 -20.51 -3.79
CA THR A 423 3.45 -19.05 -3.65
C THR A 423 4.78 -18.37 -3.32
N ALA A 424 5.80 -19.15 -2.93
CA ALA A 424 7.17 -18.68 -2.71
C ALA A 424 8.16 -19.48 -3.56
N PHE A 425 9.19 -18.80 -4.08
CA PHE A 425 10.18 -19.38 -4.97
C PHE A 425 11.59 -19.11 -4.45
N GLY A 426 12.41 -20.16 -4.32
CA GLY A 426 13.78 -19.99 -3.86
C GLY A 426 14.66 -19.20 -4.83
N LEU A 427 14.26 -19.12 -6.11
CA LEU A 427 14.86 -18.20 -7.07
C LEU A 427 14.76 -16.72 -6.63
N ALA A 428 13.61 -16.31 -6.08
CA ALA A 428 13.44 -14.96 -5.52
C ALA A 428 14.29 -14.79 -4.25
N THR A 429 14.31 -15.80 -3.38
CA THR A 429 15.13 -15.79 -2.16
C THR A 429 16.61 -15.64 -2.50
N PHE A 430 17.11 -16.39 -3.48
CA PHE A 430 18.49 -16.26 -3.98
C PHE A 430 18.77 -14.85 -4.51
N ALA A 431 17.87 -14.28 -5.30
CA ALA A 431 18.03 -12.94 -5.88
C ALA A 431 18.01 -11.82 -4.84
N ALA A 432 17.35 -12.03 -3.70
CA ALA A 432 17.28 -11.06 -2.60
C ALA A 432 18.50 -11.12 -1.65
N MET A 433 19.30 -12.19 -1.68
CA MET A 433 20.51 -12.30 -0.86
C MET A 433 21.61 -11.37 -1.37
N ASP A 434 22.32 -10.71 -0.45
CA ASP A 434 23.59 -10.09 -0.78
C ASP A 434 24.64 -11.15 -1.16
N ASP A 435 25.64 -10.74 -1.94
CA ASP A 435 26.69 -11.60 -2.48
C ASP A 435 27.37 -12.47 -1.39
N ALA A 436 27.65 -11.91 -0.22
CA ALA A 436 28.36 -12.61 0.84
C ALA A 436 27.46 -13.69 1.48
N THR A 437 26.19 -13.35 1.72
CA THR A 437 25.20 -14.30 2.24
C THR A 437 24.94 -15.44 1.26
N ALA A 438 24.78 -15.15 -0.04
CA ALA A 438 24.58 -16.19 -1.05
C ALA A 438 25.81 -17.11 -1.16
N MET A 439 27.02 -16.56 -1.26
CA MET A 439 28.25 -17.36 -1.32
C MET A 439 28.41 -18.26 -0.08
N ALA A 440 28.10 -17.76 1.11
CA ALA A 440 28.15 -18.55 2.33
C ALA A 440 27.09 -19.66 2.36
N THR A 441 25.85 -19.34 1.98
CA THR A 441 24.71 -20.27 2.01
C THR A 441 24.92 -21.46 1.08
N TYR A 442 25.43 -21.22 -0.12
CA TYR A 442 25.61 -22.27 -1.13
C TYR A 442 27.04 -22.80 -1.22
N SER A 443 27.98 -22.30 -0.39
CA SER A 443 29.40 -22.66 -0.43
C SER A 443 30.06 -22.39 -1.80
N LEU A 444 29.78 -21.21 -2.37
CA LEU A 444 30.28 -20.78 -3.68
C LEU A 444 31.50 -19.88 -3.53
N ASP A 445 32.43 -19.96 -4.49
CA ASP A 445 33.42 -18.91 -4.69
C ASP A 445 32.86 -17.73 -5.51
N ALA A 446 33.59 -16.61 -5.54
CA ALA A 446 33.14 -15.40 -6.23
C ALA A 446 32.96 -15.58 -7.76
N THR A 447 33.72 -16.48 -8.39
CA THR A 447 33.59 -16.77 -9.82
C THR A 447 32.33 -17.59 -10.08
N GLN A 448 32.09 -18.61 -9.25
CA GLN A 448 30.89 -19.44 -9.30
C GLN A 448 29.64 -18.60 -9.06
N TYR A 449 29.61 -17.80 -7.98
CA TYR A 449 28.50 -16.89 -7.69
C TYR A 449 28.26 -15.91 -8.84
N GLY A 450 29.30 -15.24 -9.37
CA GLY A 450 29.12 -14.29 -10.46
C GLY A 450 28.50 -14.90 -11.72
N ALA A 451 28.87 -16.14 -12.07
CA ALA A 451 28.27 -16.86 -13.19
C ALA A 451 26.80 -17.23 -12.94
N ILE A 452 26.48 -17.73 -11.74
CA ILE A 452 25.11 -18.09 -11.35
C ILE A 452 24.21 -16.85 -11.26
N ALA A 453 24.69 -15.76 -10.65
CA ALA A 453 23.97 -14.50 -10.56
C ALA A 453 23.71 -13.90 -11.93
N THR A 454 24.66 -14.00 -12.87
CA THR A 454 24.45 -13.57 -14.27
C THR A 454 23.38 -14.42 -14.95
N TRP A 455 23.40 -15.73 -14.74
CA TRP A 455 22.43 -16.66 -15.33
C TRP A 455 21.01 -16.44 -14.80
N VAL A 456 20.85 -16.39 -13.47
CA VAL A 456 19.58 -16.10 -12.79
C VAL A 456 19.08 -14.70 -13.16
N GLY A 457 19.97 -13.71 -13.06
CA GLY A 457 19.67 -12.32 -13.41
C GLY A 457 19.23 -12.17 -14.87
N GLY A 458 19.80 -12.95 -15.80
CA GLY A 458 19.39 -12.95 -17.20
C GLY A 458 17.91 -13.30 -17.39
N TRP A 459 17.41 -14.30 -16.67
CA TRP A 459 15.99 -14.66 -16.69
C TRP A 459 15.12 -13.62 -15.95
N LEU A 460 15.50 -13.23 -14.73
CA LEU A 460 14.74 -12.27 -13.92
C LEU A 460 14.69 -10.86 -14.51
N THR A 461 15.65 -10.48 -15.36
CA THR A 461 15.69 -9.18 -16.05
C THR A 461 15.28 -9.27 -17.52
N SER A 462 14.67 -10.40 -17.94
CA SER A 462 14.17 -10.58 -19.31
C SER A 462 15.24 -10.50 -20.41
N GLN A 463 16.51 -10.74 -20.10
CA GLN A 463 17.60 -10.88 -21.09
C GLN A 463 17.63 -12.27 -21.73
N SER A 464 17.18 -13.29 -20.98
CA SER A 464 16.94 -14.65 -21.47
C SER A 464 15.50 -14.81 -21.96
N SER A 465 15.28 -15.73 -22.90
CA SER A 465 13.95 -16.02 -23.43
C SER A 465 13.80 -17.50 -23.81
N LEU A 466 12.57 -18.00 -23.66
CA LEU A 466 12.16 -19.34 -24.04
C LEU A 466 11.79 -19.40 -25.53
N PRO A 467 12.37 -20.31 -26.34
CA PRO A 467 11.94 -20.50 -27.73
C PRO A 467 10.55 -21.14 -27.80
N MET A 468 9.55 -20.40 -28.27
CA MET A 468 8.15 -20.85 -28.26
C MET A 468 7.85 -21.95 -29.28
N VAL A 469 8.71 -22.15 -30.28
CA VAL A 469 8.62 -23.28 -31.22
C VAL A 469 8.66 -24.64 -30.52
N LEU A 470 9.28 -24.72 -29.34
CA LEU A 470 9.29 -25.94 -28.51
C LEU A 470 7.91 -26.29 -27.96
N LEU A 471 7.02 -25.31 -27.90
CA LEU A 471 5.64 -25.43 -27.39
C LEU A 471 4.61 -25.31 -28.52
N GLY A 472 5.04 -25.38 -29.78
CA GLY A 472 4.17 -25.25 -30.96
C GLY A 472 3.84 -23.80 -31.37
N GLY A 473 4.43 -22.80 -30.70
CA GLY A 473 4.34 -21.39 -31.06
C GLY A 473 5.44 -20.94 -32.03
N THR A 474 5.64 -19.62 -32.14
CA THR A 474 6.72 -19.00 -32.95
C THR A 474 7.45 -17.93 -32.17
N GLY A 475 8.73 -17.70 -32.46
CA GLY A 475 9.52 -16.67 -31.79
C GLY A 475 9.98 -17.07 -30.39
N THR A 476 10.16 -16.09 -29.50
CA THR A 476 10.63 -16.29 -28.13
C THR A 476 9.78 -15.56 -27.11
N MET A 477 9.87 -15.97 -25.84
CA MET A 477 9.15 -15.39 -24.72
C MET A 477 10.09 -15.11 -23.54
N THR A 478 10.22 -13.85 -23.17
CA THR A 478 10.88 -13.43 -21.92
C THR A 478 9.91 -13.54 -20.75
N ALA A 479 10.43 -13.46 -19.52
CA ALA A 479 9.60 -13.51 -18.32
C ALA A 479 8.61 -12.32 -18.23
N GLU A 480 9.01 -11.13 -18.66
CA GLU A 480 8.11 -9.96 -18.74
C GLU A 480 7.04 -10.12 -19.83
N GLN A 481 7.41 -10.67 -20.99
CA GLN A 481 6.43 -10.97 -22.04
C GLN A 481 5.42 -12.02 -21.57
N PHE A 482 5.87 -13.01 -20.79
CA PHE A 482 4.99 -14.01 -20.19
C PHE A 482 3.95 -13.38 -19.26
N VAL A 483 4.36 -12.49 -18.35
CA VAL A 483 3.44 -11.77 -17.44
C VAL A 483 2.39 -11.01 -18.26
N ASN A 484 2.82 -10.22 -19.25
CA ASN A 484 1.90 -9.45 -20.08
C ASN A 484 0.94 -10.33 -20.90
N ALA A 485 1.42 -11.47 -21.42
CA ALA A 485 0.57 -12.39 -22.17
C ALA A 485 -0.44 -13.12 -21.27
N SER A 486 0.01 -13.65 -20.14
CA SER A 486 -0.80 -14.50 -19.24
C SER A 486 -1.74 -13.71 -18.32
N PHE A 487 -1.51 -12.41 -18.11
CA PHE A 487 -2.40 -11.57 -17.31
C PHE A 487 -3.78 -11.36 -17.97
N GLY A 488 -3.80 -11.19 -19.30
CA GLY A 488 -5.00 -10.84 -20.04
C GLY A 488 -5.58 -11.94 -20.93
N ALA A 489 -4.92 -13.11 -21.00
CA ALA A 489 -5.28 -14.22 -21.87
C ALA A 489 -4.89 -15.57 -21.23
N GLU A 490 -5.04 -16.64 -21.99
CA GLU A 490 -4.60 -17.99 -21.58
C GLU A 490 -3.08 -18.03 -21.38
N ASP A 491 -2.60 -18.76 -20.37
CA ASP A 491 -1.18 -19.03 -20.16
C ASP A 491 -0.59 -19.63 -21.45
N PRO A 492 0.32 -18.92 -22.15
CA PRO A 492 0.82 -19.34 -23.45
C PRO A 492 1.81 -20.51 -23.38
N VAL A 493 2.20 -20.94 -22.18
CA VAL A 493 3.14 -22.02 -21.91
C VAL A 493 2.43 -23.28 -21.43
N ASN A 494 1.54 -23.15 -20.44
CA ASN A 494 0.91 -24.28 -19.77
C ASN A 494 -0.57 -24.47 -20.14
N GLY A 495 -1.19 -23.50 -20.80
CA GLY A 495 -2.64 -23.43 -20.99
C GLY A 495 -3.40 -23.09 -19.70
N GLY A 496 -4.70 -22.87 -19.80
CA GLY A 496 -5.51 -22.40 -18.67
C GLY A 496 -5.19 -20.94 -18.27
N TYR A 497 -5.61 -20.53 -17.08
CA TYR A 497 -5.47 -19.13 -16.64
C TYR A 497 -4.78 -19.05 -15.28
N LEU A 498 -3.92 -18.04 -15.10
CA LEU A 498 -3.35 -17.75 -13.78
C LEU A 498 -4.42 -17.27 -12.82
N ALA A 499 -4.25 -17.58 -11.52
CA ALA A 499 -5.22 -17.22 -10.48
C ALA A 499 -5.39 -15.70 -10.34
N ASN A 500 -4.30 -14.95 -10.36
CA ASN A 500 -4.31 -13.49 -10.25
C ASN A 500 -4.16 -12.82 -11.63
N SER A 501 -5.05 -13.19 -12.55
CA SER A 501 -5.16 -12.64 -13.91
C SER A 501 -6.60 -12.22 -14.20
N LEU A 502 -6.87 -11.54 -15.32
CA LEU A 502 -8.22 -11.09 -15.66
C LEU A 502 -9.25 -12.24 -15.72
N ASN A 503 -8.82 -13.45 -16.07
CA ASN A 503 -9.69 -14.62 -16.09
C ASN A 503 -9.82 -15.33 -14.73
N MET A 504 -9.04 -14.92 -13.72
CA MET A 504 -9.09 -15.42 -12.34
C MET A 504 -9.09 -16.95 -12.24
N GLY A 505 -8.11 -17.62 -12.85
CA GLY A 505 -8.07 -19.10 -12.88
C GLY A 505 -9.21 -19.75 -13.68
N GLY A 506 -9.91 -18.98 -14.53
CA GLY A 506 -11.13 -19.39 -15.22
C GLY A 506 -12.43 -19.05 -14.48
N ALA A 507 -12.34 -18.51 -13.26
CA ALA A 507 -13.50 -18.09 -12.48
C ALA A 507 -14.26 -16.92 -13.10
N TRP A 508 -13.63 -16.10 -13.96
CA TRP A 508 -14.32 -15.01 -14.66
C TRP A 508 -15.56 -15.50 -15.41
N SER A 509 -15.39 -16.41 -16.37
CA SER A 509 -16.51 -16.91 -17.18
C SER A 509 -17.39 -17.93 -16.46
N ALA A 510 -16.92 -18.50 -15.35
CA ALA A 510 -17.62 -19.55 -14.61
C ALA A 510 -18.44 -19.04 -13.42
N VAL A 511 -17.95 -18.00 -12.73
CA VAL A 511 -18.46 -17.52 -11.43
C VAL A 511 -18.88 -16.06 -11.51
N PHE A 512 -17.96 -15.16 -11.91
CA PHE A 512 -18.19 -13.71 -11.83
C PHE A 512 -19.03 -13.15 -12.97
N ALA A 513 -18.88 -13.70 -14.17
CA ALA A 513 -19.68 -13.36 -15.35
C ALA A 513 -20.14 -14.62 -16.11
N PRO A 514 -21.05 -15.43 -15.53
CA PRO A 514 -21.50 -16.68 -16.13
C PRO A 514 -22.07 -16.49 -17.54
N GLY A 515 -21.47 -17.16 -18.52
CA GLY A 515 -21.88 -17.08 -19.93
C GLY A 515 -21.19 -15.99 -20.75
N SER A 516 -20.38 -15.13 -20.12
CA SER A 516 -19.46 -14.25 -20.85
C SER A 516 -18.25 -15.04 -21.39
N PRO A 517 -17.72 -14.68 -22.56
CA PRO A 517 -16.48 -15.28 -23.06
C PRO A 517 -15.32 -14.96 -22.10
N ALA A 518 -14.32 -15.85 -22.09
CA ALA A 518 -13.07 -15.57 -21.41
C ALA A 518 -12.45 -14.28 -21.98
N VAL A 519 -11.76 -13.53 -21.13
CA VAL A 519 -11.00 -12.36 -21.56
C VAL A 519 -9.82 -12.84 -22.39
N ASP A 520 -9.63 -12.21 -23.55
CA ASP A 520 -8.54 -12.49 -24.47
C ASP A 520 -8.08 -11.16 -25.07
N ILE A 521 -7.20 -10.46 -24.34
CA ILE A 521 -6.61 -9.18 -24.76
C ILE A 521 -5.14 -9.37 -25.15
N THR A 522 -4.62 -8.43 -25.95
CA THR A 522 -3.22 -8.48 -26.36
C THR A 522 -2.26 -8.21 -25.20
N ALA A 523 -1.04 -8.75 -25.28
CA ALA A 523 0.00 -8.48 -24.29
C ALA A 523 0.33 -6.97 -24.14
N GLU A 524 0.17 -6.18 -25.20
CA GLU A 524 0.32 -4.72 -25.14
C GLU A 524 -0.76 -4.06 -24.28
N GLN A 525 -2.02 -4.52 -24.40
CA GLN A 525 -3.13 -4.03 -23.56
C GLN A 525 -2.94 -4.44 -22.09
N SER A 526 -2.56 -5.69 -21.82
CA SER A 526 -2.20 -6.13 -20.47
C SER A 526 -1.06 -5.29 -19.88
N GLY A 527 -0.02 -5.04 -20.67
CA GLY A 527 1.09 -4.19 -20.26
C GLY A 527 0.66 -2.76 -19.94
N ASN A 528 -0.28 -2.18 -20.71
CA ASN A 528 -0.85 -0.87 -20.40
C ASN A 528 -1.71 -0.88 -19.12
N ILE A 529 -2.49 -1.95 -18.89
CA ILE A 529 -3.27 -2.12 -17.65
C ILE A 529 -2.35 -2.20 -16.43
N LEU A 530 -1.27 -2.96 -16.52
CA LEU A 530 -0.37 -3.17 -15.39
C LEU A 530 0.59 -2.01 -15.17
N TYR A 531 1.23 -1.52 -16.25
CA TYR A 531 2.40 -0.64 -16.20
C TYR A 531 2.24 0.68 -16.97
N GLY A 532 1.07 0.95 -17.55
CA GLY A 532 0.79 2.22 -18.22
C GLY A 532 0.77 3.42 -17.26
N PRO A 533 0.48 4.64 -17.75
CA PRO A 533 0.44 5.84 -16.91
C PRO A 533 -0.53 5.76 -15.72
N LEU A 534 -1.62 4.99 -15.86
CA LEU A 534 -2.59 4.68 -14.82
C LEU A 534 -2.55 3.18 -14.45
N GLY A 535 -1.37 2.57 -14.59
CA GLY A 535 -1.18 1.14 -14.39
C GLY A 535 -1.49 0.70 -12.96
N LEU A 536 -2.11 -0.48 -12.83
CA LEU A 536 -2.55 -1.04 -11.55
C LEU A 536 -1.40 -1.44 -10.63
N THR A 537 -0.18 -1.61 -11.15
CA THR A 537 1.01 -1.89 -10.32
C THR A 537 1.54 -0.64 -9.60
N GLY A 538 1.15 0.56 -10.06
CA GLY A 538 1.54 1.83 -9.45
C GLY A 538 0.54 2.28 -8.40
N ALA A 539 1.04 2.90 -7.32
CA ALA A 539 0.20 3.43 -6.25
C ALA A 539 -0.85 4.42 -6.77
N THR A 540 -0.47 5.35 -7.67
CA THR A 540 -1.42 6.32 -8.25
C THR A 540 -2.52 5.66 -9.06
N GLY A 541 -2.18 4.69 -9.92
CA GLY A 541 -3.15 4.00 -10.78
C GLY A 541 -4.11 3.13 -9.97
N ALA A 542 -3.59 2.36 -9.02
CA ALA A 542 -4.39 1.53 -8.11
C ALA A 542 -5.33 2.38 -7.23
N THR A 543 -4.81 3.44 -6.59
CA THR A 543 -5.64 4.33 -5.75
C THR A 543 -6.71 5.04 -6.57
N LEU A 544 -6.42 5.47 -7.80
CA LEU A 544 -7.42 6.05 -8.68
C LEU A 544 -8.50 5.04 -9.08
N PHE A 545 -8.11 3.81 -9.39
CA PHE A 545 -9.05 2.74 -9.71
C PHE A 545 -9.97 2.43 -8.53
N LEU A 546 -9.39 2.28 -7.32
CA LEU A 546 -10.15 2.02 -6.10
C LEU A 546 -11.01 3.22 -5.69
N TYR A 547 -10.54 4.46 -5.86
CA TYR A 547 -11.39 5.64 -5.71
C TYR A 547 -12.61 5.55 -6.61
N GLY A 548 -12.43 5.15 -7.87
CA GLY A 548 -13.51 4.90 -8.82
C GLY A 548 -14.51 3.86 -8.34
N GLU A 549 -14.03 2.68 -7.93
CA GLU A 549 -14.89 1.59 -7.45
C GLU A 549 -15.63 1.95 -6.16
N LEU A 550 -14.96 2.62 -5.23
CA LEU A 550 -15.50 2.96 -3.91
C LEU A 550 -16.46 4.14 -3.96
N THR A 551 -16.24 5.10 -4.86
CA THR A 551 -17.06 6.32 -4.95
C THR A 551 -18.09 6.31 -6.07
N GLY A 552 -17.94 5.43 -7.06
CA GLY A 552 -18.76 5.45 -8.27
C GLY A 552 -18.42 6.60 -9.22
N MET A 553 -17.34 7.35 -8.98
CA MET A 553 -16.93 8.50 -9.80
C MET A 553 -15.41 8.52 -9.98
N THR A 554 -14.93 9.09 -11.08
CA THR A 554 -13.51 9.50 -11.18
C THR A 554 -13.29 10.73 -10.30
N PRO A 555 -12.04 11.03 -9.88
CA PRO A 555 -11.76 12.33 -9.27
C PRO A 555 -11.96 13.45 -10.31
N PRO A 556 -12.01 14.73 -9.90
CA PRO A 556 -12.21 15.87 -10.79
C PRO A 556 -10.93 16.20 -11.59
N LEU A 557 -10.44 15.22 -12.36
CA LEU A 557 -9.31 15.35 -13.27
C LEU A 557 -9.64 14.87 -14.69
N ASP A 558 -8.95 15.46 -15.65
CA ASP A 558 -8.79 14.91 -16.97
C ASP A 558 -7.71 13.81 -16.91
N LEU A 559 -8.13 12.55 -17.05
CA LEU A 559 -7.26 11.36 -16.89
C LEU A 559 -6.15 11.26 -17.95
N ALA A 560 -6.23 12.00 -19.06
CA ALA A 560 -5.20 12.01 -20.09
C ALA A 560 -4.12 13.05 -19.82
N THR A 561 -4.48 14.19 -19.23
CA THR A 561 -3.57 15.32 -18.98
C THR A 561 -3.17 15.46 -17.51
N MET A 562 -3.86 14.77 -16.60
CA MET A 562 -3.77 14.90 -15.15
C MET A 562 -4.06 16.33 -14.64
N ALA A 563 -4.74 17.15 -15.46
CA ALA A 563 -5.15 18.50 -15.11
C ALA A 563 -6.58 18.50 -14.52
N PRO A 564 -7.01 19.57 -13.81
CA PRO A 564 -8.39 19.69 -13.35
C PRO A 564 -9.40 19.51 -14.48
N GLY A 565 -10.41 18.66 -14.26
CA GLY A 565 -11.42 18.28 -15.25
C GLY A 565 -12.72 17.85 -14.59
N PRO A 566 -13.82 17.70 -15.37
CA PRO A 566 -15.07 17.22 -14.81
C PRO A 566 -14.95 15.74 -14.41
N ALA A 567 -15.49 15.40 -13.23
CA ALA A 567 -15.63 14.01 -12.81
C ALA A 567 -16.59 13.24 -13.76
N MET A 568 -16.27 11.97 -14.01
CA MET A 568 -17.07 11.06 -14.82
C MET A 568 -17.63 9.95 -13.94
N GLU A 569 -18.78 9.39 -14.31
CA GLU A 569 -19.31 8.20 -13.66
C GLU A 569 -18.34 7.02 -13.83
N TRP A 570 -18.03 6.33 -12.73
CA TRP A 570 -17.23 5.13 -12.75
C TRP A 570 -18.08 3.91 -13.07
N ASN A 571 -17.94 3.40 -14.28
CA ASN A 571 -18.61 2.20 -14.74
C ASN A 571 -17.72 1.44 -15.74
N THR A 572 -18.20 0.28 -16.19
CA THR A 572 -17.46 -0.58 -17.11
C THR A 572 -17.04 0.12 -18.41
N SER A 573 -17.88 1.01 -18.95
CA SER A 573 -17.56 1.75 -20.18
C SER A 573 -16.45 2.78 -19.94
N THR A 574 -16.48 3.47 -18.80
CA THR A 574 -15.40 4.38 -18.38
C THR A 574 -14.08 3.63 -18.20
N VAL A 575 -14.08 2.47 -17.52
CA VAL A 575 -12.87 1.64 -17.35
C VAL A 575 -12.33 1.13 -18.69
N ALA A 576 -13.22 0.66 -19.57
CA ALA A 576 -12.84 0.23 -20.93
C ALA A 576 -12.16 1.34 -21.72
N MET A 577 -12.67 2.57 -21.61
CA MET A 577 -12.11 3.77 -22.25
C MET A 577 -10.74 4.15 -21.69
N ILE A 578 -10.57 4.12 -20.36
CA ILE A 578 -9.30 4.45 -19.69
C ILE A 578 -8.17 3.53 -20.14
N TYR A 579 -8.43 2.22 -20.19
CA TYR A 579 -7.39 1.23 -20.45
C TYR A 579 -7.31 0.78 -21.92
N GLY A 580 -8.23 1.23 -22.77
CA GLY A 580 -8.24 0.89 -24.21
C GLY A 580 -8.60 -0.58 -24.45
N VAL A 581 -9.57 -1.10 -23.71
CA VAL A 581 -10.05 -2.49 -23.80
C VAL A 581 -11.55 -2.53 -24.06
N ASP A 582 -12.10 -3.73 -24.28
CA ASP A 582 -13.56 -3.89 -24.38
C ASP A 582 -14.24 -3.94 -23.00
N GLU A 583 -15.57 -3.86 -22.99
CA GLU A 583 -16.35 -3.86 -21.74
C GLU A 583 -16.27 -5.19 -20.97
N ASN A 584 -16.01 -6.32 -21.63
CA ASN A 584 -15.86 -7.61 -20.95
C ASN A 584 -14.55 -7.65 -20.16
N ALA A 585 -13.44 -7.24 -20.78
CA ALA A 585 -12.15 -7.10 -20.13
C ALA A 585 -12.20 -6.05 -19.01
N ALA A 586 -12.84 -4.91 -19.25
CA ALA A 586 -13.02 -3.89 -18.22
C ALA A 586 -13.83 -4.43 -17.02
N ALA A 587 -14.92 -5.15 -17.24
CA ALA A 587 -15.68 -5.76 -16.14
C ALA A 587 -14.84 -6.79 -15.37
N ALA A 588 -14.01 -7.57 -16.06
CA ALA A 588 -13.08 -8.51 -15.44
C ALA A 588 -12.00 -7.79 -14.61
N MET A 589 -11.48 -6.66 -15.07
CA MET A 589 -10.57 -5.82 -14.29
C MET A 589 -11.20 -5.34 -12.98
N ARG A 590 -12.45 -4.87 -13.04
CA ARG A 590 -13.19 -4.41 -11.86
C ARG A 590 -13.39 -5.55 -10.85
N ALA A 591 -13.77 -6.74 -11.34
CA ALA A 591 -13.93 -7.93 -10.49
C ALA A 591 -12.59 -8.40 -9.89
N LEU A 592 -11.52 -8.47 -10.69
CA LEU A 592 -10.18 -8.80 -10.19
C LEU A 592 -9.76 -7.83 -9.07
N MET A 593 -9.89 -6.52 -9.32
CA MET A 593 -9.49 -5.49 -8.37
C MET A 593 -10.29 -5.55 -7.07
N MET A 594 -11.62 -5.61 -7.13
CA MET A 594 -12.46 -5.52 -5.93
C MET A 594 -12.62 -6.84 -5.19
N GLU A 595 -12.73 -7.96 -5.91
CA GLU A 595 -13.02 -9.26 -5.30
C GLU A 595 -11.73 -9.99 -4.91
N ALA A 596 -10.84 -10.23 -5.87
CA ALA A 596 -9.66 -11.08 -5.64
C ALA A 596 -8.50 -10.34 -4.98
N ILE A 597 -8.29 -9.06 -5.30
CA ILE A 597 -7.14 -8.30 -4.79
C ILE A 597 -7.51 -7.50 -3.53
N TYR A 598 -8.39 -6.51 -3.66
CA TYR A 598 -8.78 -5.61 -2.57
C TYR A 598 -9.57 -6.31 -1.47
N GLY A 599 -10.54 -7.16 -1.84
CA GLY A 599 -11.44 -7.82 -0.90
C GLY A 599 -10.86 -9.05 -0.21
N ASP A 600 -9.83 -9.68 -0.80
CA ASP A 600 -9.35 -11.01 -0.38
C ASP A 600 -7.83 -11.02 -0.17
N PHE A 601 -7.04 -10.96 -1.26
CA PHE A 601 -5.58 -11.12 -1.17
C PHE A 601 -4.88 -10.10 -0.27
N VAL A 602 -5.18 -8.80 -0.41
CA VAL A 602 -4.46 -7.74 0.32
C VAL A 602 -4.77 -7.78 1.82
N PRO A 603 -6.04 -7.86 2.27
CA PRO A 603 -6.35 -8.05 3.69
C PRO A 603 -5.65 -9.26 4.31
N GLU A 604 -5.71 -10.42 3.65
CA GLU A 604 -5.04 -11.64 4.12
C GLU A 604 -3.52 -11.47 4.17
N PHE A 605 -2.94 -10.81 3.16
CA PHE A 605 -1.51 -10.52 3.13
C PHE A 605 -1.07 -9.64 4.29
N LEU A 606 -1.83 -8.59 4.62
CA LEU A 606 -1.53 -7.69 5.74
C LEU A 606 -1.64 -8.39 7.09
N VAL A 607 -2.65 -9.25 7.28
CA VAL A 607 -2.84 -10.02 8.52
C VAL A 607 -1.78 -11.11 8.64
N GLY A 608 -1.60 -11.93 7.61
CA GLY A 608 -0.71 -13.10 7.63
C GLY A 608 0.77 -12.75 7.62
N THR A 609 1.18 -11.75 6.84
CA THR A 609 2.61 -11.42 6.66
C THR A 609 3.11 -10.42 7.70
N PHE A 610 2.32 -9.39 7.99
CA PHE A 610 2.72 -8.31 8.91
C PHE A 610 2.13 -8.44 10.31
N GLY A 611 1.22 -9.40 10.55
CA GLY A 611 0.58 -9.57 11.85
C GLY A 611 -0.39 -8.44 12.20
N SER A 612 -1.00 -7.80 11.18
CA SER A 612 -2.07 -6.81 11.42
C SER A 612 -3.25 -7.46 12.16
N SER A 613 -3.93 -6.70 13.01
CA SER A 613 -5.12 -7.17 13.73
C SER A 613 -6.37 -7.31 12.83
N GLY A 614 -6.29 -6.88 11.56
CA GLY A 614 -7.43 -6.85 10.66
C GLY A 614 -8.29 -5.60 10.86
N GLN A 615 -9.56 -5.65 10.42
CA GLN A 615 -10.47 -4.50 10.44
C GLN A 615 -10.84 -4.02 11.84
N TYR A 616 -10.93 -4.94 12.80
CA TYR A 616 -11.24 -4.64 14.20
C TYR A 616 -10.10 -5.13 15.09
N MET A 617 -9.89 -4.45 16.21
CA MET A 617 -8.85 -4.78 17.18
C MET A 617 -9.37 -4.67 18.60
N THR A 618 -8.83 -5.52 19.48
CA THR A 618 -9.12 -5.48 20.93
C THR A 618 -7.87 -5.05 21.68
N MET A 619 -7.98 -3.97 22.47
CA MET A 619 -6.89 -3.46 23.29
C MET A 619 -7.42 -2.58 24.43
N PRO A 620 -6.58 -2.22 25.43
CA PRO A 620 -6.94 -1.23 26.44
C PRO A 620 -7.32 0.12 25.81
N LEU A 621 -8.38 0.75 26.33
CA LEU A 621 -8.83 2.08 25.89
C LEU A 621 -7.68 3.11 25.83
N ASN A 622 -6.81 3.15 26.85
CA ASN A 622 -5.61 3.98 26.88
C ASN A 622 -4.76 3.89 25.60
N ASN A 623 -4.54 2.67 25.10
CA ASN A 623 -3.72 2.45 23.90
C ASN A 623 -4.46 2.95 22.66
N TRP A 624 -5.74 2.63 22.53
CA TRP A 624 -6.52 3.05 21.36
C TRP A 624 -6.65 4.58 21.25
N LEU A 625 -6.76 5.30 22.38
CA LEU A 625 -6.85 6.77 22.38
C LEU A 625 -5.51 7.47 22.10
N TYR A 626 -4.48 7.11 22.85
CA TYR A 626 -3.26 7.91 22.92
C TYR A 626 -2.07 7.27 22.22
N GLY A 627 -2.19 6.03 21.74
CA GLY A 627 -1.13 5.41 20.96
C GLY A 627 -1.16 3.90 20.99
N TRP A 628 -1.23 3.30 19.80
CA TRP A 628 -0.84 1.91 19.60
C TRP A 628 0.11 1.80 18.42
N ARG A 629 0.94 0.76 18.45
CA ARG A 629 1.88 0.48 17.37
C ARG A 629 1.26 -0.51 16.40
N ASP A 630 1.06 -0.07 15.16
CA ASP A 630 0.60 -0.89 14.05
C ASP A 630 1.81 -1.43 13.26
N PRO A 631 1.91 -2.76 13.06
CA PRO A 631 3.08 -3.37 12.45
C PRO A 631 3.23 -3.03 10.96
N VAL A 632 2.12 -2.84 10.23
CA VAL A 632 2.14 -2.45 8.81
C VAL A 632 2.68 -1.04 8.67
N SER A 633 2.21 -0.12 9.52
CA SER A 633 2.69 1.27 9.58
C SER A 633 4.17 1.33 9.92
N ALA A 634 4.64 0.48 10.85
CA ALA A 634 6.05 0.40 11.19
C ALA A 634 6.91 -0.06 10.00
N PHE A 635 6.42 -1.04 9.23
CA PHE A 635 7.09 -1.53 8.03
C PHE A 635 7.17 -0.46 6.93
N VAL A 636 6.07 0.27 6.69
CA VAL A 636 6.04 1.36 5.71
C VAL A 636 6.98 2.50 6.12
N ALA A 637 7.07 2.79 7.42
CA ALA A 637 7.93 3.86 7.94
C ALA A 637 9.44 3.49 7.93
N GLY A 638 9.79 2.20 7.99
CA GLY A 638 11.18 1.76 7.95
C GLY A 638 11.44 0.42 8.64
N ASP A 639 12.41 0.39 9.55
CA ASP A 639 12.78 -0.83 10.28
C ASP A 639 11.68 -1.20 11.29
N VAL A 640 11.01 -2.33 11.05
CA VAL A 640 9.95 -2.85 11.93
C VAL A 640 10.42 -3.16 13.35
N THR A 641 11.73 -3.24 13.59
CA THR A 641 12.31 -3.43 14.93
C THR A 641 12.54 -2.11 15.66
N ASP A 642 12.47 -0.97 14.98
CA ASP A 642 12.56 0.35 15.58
C ASP A 642 11.26 0.68 16.33
N PRO A 643 11.29 0.80 17.67
CA PRO A 643 10.09 1.04 18.48
C PRO A 643 9.51 2.45 18.31
N THR A 644 10.22 3.38 17.63
CA THR A 644 9.76 4.75 17.38
C THR A 644 8.81 4.85 16.17
N LEU A 645 8.73 3.79 15.35
CA LEU A 645 7.96 3.79 14.10
C LEU A 645 6.61 3.07 14.24
N GLY A 646 5.64 3.46 13.41
CA GLY A 646 4.35 2.77 13.24
C GLY A 646 3.27 3.12 14.27
N TRP A 647 3.33 4.29 14.88
CA TRP A 647 2.35 4.70 15.90
C TRP A 647 1.12 5.36 15.27
N SER A 648 -0.06 4.91 15.70
CA SER A 648 -1.36 5.51 15.40
C SER A 648 -1.97 6.09 16.67
N LYS A 649 -2.63 7.25 16.58
CA LYS A 649 -3.22 7.97 17.73
C LYS A 649 -4.40 8.82 17.29
N LEU A 650 -5.33 9.08 18.22
CA LEU A 650 -6.46 10.01 18.00
C LEU A 650 -6.15 11.40 18.56
N GLU A 651 -5.51 11.47 19.72
CA GLU A 651 -5.10 12.74 20.34
C GLU A 651 -3.58 12.92 20.29
N THR A 652 -3.11 14.15 20.12
CA THR A 652 -1.69 14.46 19.98
C THR A 652 -1.03 14.50 21.35
N ASN A 653 -0.06 13.60 21.61
CA ASN A 653 0.71 13.73 22.85
C ASN A 653 2.14 13.19 22.91
N GLU A 654 2.86 13.55 23.99
CA GLU A 654 4.09 12.88 24.47
C GLU A 654 3.80 11.52 25.14
N THR A 655 2.55 11.27 25.53
CA THR A 655 2.12 10.01 26.15
C THR A 655 1.72 8.98 25.10
N PHE A 656 2.57 7.97 24.89
CA PHE A 656 2.24 6.79 24.10
C PHE A 656 2.15 5.57 25.03
N TYR A 657 0.93 5.17 25.39
CA TYR A 657 0.76 3.98 26.22
C TYR A 657 1.29 2.75 25.50
N GLY A 658 2.06 1.93 26.23
CA GLY A 658 2.75 0.78 25.65
C GLY A 658 4.07 1.08 24.93
N SER A 659 4.49 2.35 24.77
CA SER A 659 5.78 2.69 24.09
C SER A 659 7.02 2.47 24.96
N GLY A 660 6.84 2.22 26.26
CA GLY A 660 7.94 2.14 27.22
C GLY A 660 8.60 3.49 27.54
N GLY A 661 7.88 4.61 27.32
CA GLY A 661 8.36 5.96 27.62
C GLY A 661 9.07 6.65 26.45
N ILE A 662 8.93 6.11 25.23
CA ILE A 662 9.42 6.72 24.00
C ILE A 662 8.38 7.77 23.56
N SER A 663 8.76 9.05 23.57
CA SER A 663 7.99 10.10 22.88
C SER A 663 8.14 9.89 21.37
N THR A 664 7.02 9.97 20.64
CA THR A 664 6.99 9.78 19.19
C THR A 664 6.51 11.03 18.44
N GLY A 665 6.53 12.19 19.10
CA GLY A 665 6.22 13.49 18.49
C GLY A 665 6.87 14.65 19.20
N ASN A 666 7.01 15.77 18.51
CA ASN A 666 7.44 17.04 19.10
C ASN A 666 6.24 17.80 19.69
N ALA A 667 6.50 18.72 20.61
CA ALA A 667 5.54 19.74 21.00
C ALA A 667 5.13 20.58 19.78
N SER A 668 3.86 20.95 19.69
CA SER A 668 3.36 21.84 18.64
C SER A 668 3.69 23.29 18.99
N VAL A 669 3.99 24.10 17.96
CA VAL A 669 4.29 25.52 18.09
C VAL A 669 3.03 26.31 17.79
N TYR A 670 2.56 27.12 18.73
CA TYR A 670 1.39 27.97 18.57
C TYR A 670 1.81 29.43 18.52
N VAL A 671 1.09 30.21 17.72
CA VAL A 671 1.17 31.67 17.70
C VAL A 671 -0.24 32.20 18.00
N MET A 672 -0.36 33.02 19.04
CA MET A 672 -1.62 33.66 19.42
C MET A 672 -1.49 35.17 19.53
N CYS A 673 -2.59 35.87 19.38
CA CYS A 673 -2.67 37.31 19.56
C CYS A 673 -2.73 37.70 21.05
N THR A 674 -1.94 38.71 21.41
CA THR A 674 -1.80 39.22 22.78
C THR A 674 -2.64 40.46 23.05
N GLY A 675 -3.30 41.04 22.04
CA GLY A 675 -4.08 42.28 22.15
C GLY A 675 -3.25 43.58 22.10
N HIS A 676 -1.92 43.51 22.07
CA HIS A 676 -1.04 44.68 21.91
C HIS A 676 -1.15 45.39 20.55
N ASN A 677 -1.67 44.69 19.54
CA ASN A 677 -1.89 45.22 18.19
C ASN A 677 -3.37 45.07 17.84
N THR A 678 -4.01 46.15 17.41
CA THR A 678 -5.43 46.16 17.03
C THR A 678 -5.74 45.33 15.78
N ASP A 679 -4.71 45.01 14.98
CA ASP A 679 -4.85 44.13 13.81
C ASP A 679 -4.73 42.63 14.18
N CYS A 680 -4.48 42.31 15.46
CA CYS A 680 -4.35 40.95 16.01
C CYS A 680 -5.27 40.84 17.24
N GLU A 681 -6.50 40.41 17.04
CA GLU A 681 -7.54 40.45 18.07
C GLU A 681 -7.16 39.57 19.27
N LYS A 682 -7.38 40.06 20.49
CA LYS A 682 -6.91 39.41 21.72
C LYS A 682 -7.34 37.94 21.79
N GLY A 683 -6.39 37.04 22.03
CA GLY A 683 -6.63 35.61 22.16
C GLY A 683 -6.88 34.87 20.84
N GLU A 684 -6.94 35.54 19.69
CA GLU A 684 -7.12 34.87 18.39
C GLU A 684 -5.91 33.96 18.06
N ALA A 685 -6.17 32.77 17.52
CA ALA A 685 -5.12 31.89 17.01
C ALA A 685 -4.60 32.39 15.65
N VAL A 686 -3.29 32.59 15.54
CA VAL A 686 -2.62 33.05 14.31
C VAL A 686 -2.13 31.86 13.48
N SER A 687 -1.41 30.94 14.11
CA SER A 687 -0.88 29.75 13.44
C SER A 687 -0.55 28.61 14.40
N GLU A 688 -0.63 27.39 13.87
CA GLU A 688 -0.15 26.15 14.49
C GLU A 688 0.95 25.57 13.58
N ASP A 689 2.10 25.25 14.15
CA ASP A 689 3.28 24.71 13.46
C ASP A 689 3.70 25.51 12.21
N GLY A 690 3.53 26.84 12.27
CA GLY A 690 3.88 27.79 11.22
C GLY A 690 2.85 27.93 10.10
N SER A 691 1.67 27.33 10.24
CA SER A 691 0.55 27.41 9.30
C SER A 691 -0.68 28.04 9.95
N ASN A 692 -1.35 28.96 9.26
CA ASN A 692 -2.68 29.45 9.65
C ASN A 692 -3.81 28.54 9.12
N GLU A 693 -3.48 27.44 8.45
CA GLU A 693 -4.40 26.42 7.95
C GLU A 693 -4.37 25.18 8.85
N LEU A 694 -5.51 24.50 9.00
CA LEU A 694 -5.59 23.22 9.71
C LEU A 694 -4.61 22.21 9.09
N SER A 695 -3.93 21.43 9.94
CA SER A 695 -2.85 20.53 9.51
C SER A 695 -3.23 19.42 8.51
N TRP A 696 -4.53 19.22 8.27
CA TRP A 696 -5.10 18.25 7.33
C TRP A 696 -6.12 18.88 6.35
N ARG A 697 -6.39 20.19 6.47
CA ARG A 697 -7.20 21.00 5.54
C ARG A 697 -6.39 22.20 5.13
N ASN A 698 -5.29 21.93 4.43
CA ASN A 698 -4.33 22.90 3.95
C ASN A 698 -4.15 22.80 2.43
N MET A 699 -3.42 23.75 1.85
CA MET A 699 -3.21 23.83 0.42
C MET A 699 -2.53 22.58 -0.17
N ASP A 700 -1.63 21.93 0.58
CA ASP A 700 -0.97 20.71 0.13
C ASP A 700 -1.94 19.53 0.03
N MET A 701 -2.82 19.35 1.03
CA MET A 701 -3.87 18.35 1.00
C MET A 701 -4.88 18.62 -0.13
N MET A 702 -5.27 19.89 -0.32
CA MET A 702 -6.15 20.29 -1.40
C MET A 702 -5.55 19.94 -2.77
N ASN A 703 -4.26 20.22 -2.98
CA ASN A 703 -3.58 19.89 -4.23
C ASN A 703 -3.46 18.37 -4.43
N ALA A 704 -3.11 17.63 -3.38
CA ALA A 704 -2.96 16.18 -3.42
C ALA A 704 -4.27 15.43 -3.69
N THR A 705 -5.40 16.01 -3.28
CA THR A 705 -6.75 15.44 -3.43
C THR A 705 -7.54 16.08 -4.58
N PHE A 706 -6.89 16.87 -5.44
CA PHE A 706 -7.52 17.55 -6.58
C PHE A 706 -8.70 18.47 -6.18
N GLY A 707 -8.62 19.08 -5.00
CA GLY A 707 -9.64 19.99 -4.47
C GLY A 707 -10.81 19.31 -3.78
N LEU A 708 -10.77 17.98 -3.59
CA LEU A 708 -11.81 17.25 -2.87
C LEU A 708 -11.79 17.54 -1.36
N VAL A 709 -10.60 17.76 -0.79
CA VAL A 709 -10.45 18.29 0.57
C VAL A 709 -10.09 19.77 0.48
N THR A 710 -10.94 20.65 1.01
CA THR A 710 -10.73 22.09 0.92
C THR A 710 -9.98 22.64 2.14
N VAL A 711 -9.29 23.77 1.93
CA VAL A 711 -8.58 24.50 2.98
C VAL A 711 -9.53 25.04 4.04
N GLU A 712 -9.14 24.97 5.31
CA GLU A 712 -9.78 25.64 6.44
C GLU A 712 -8.72 26.36 7.28
N THR A 713 -9.04 27.58 7.72
CA THR A 713 -8.10 28.48 8.40
C THR A 713 -8.39 28.61 9.89
N LEU A 714 -7.33 28.73 10.69
CA LEU A 714 -7.36 29.02 12.13
C LEU A 714 -7.65 30.50 12.44
N SER A 715 -7.53 31.40 11.47
CA SER A 715 -7.83 32.82 11.68
C SER A 715 -9.30 33.01 12.07
N GLY A 716 -9.52 33.92 13.01
CA GLY A 716 -10.79 34.19 13.68
C GLY A 716 -11.14 33.20 14.78
N THR A 717 -10.32 32.15 15.00
CA THR A 717 -10.63 31.18 16.07
C THR A 717 -10.26 31.72 17.43
N THR A 718 -11.22 31.68 18.35
CA THR A 718 -11.04 32.10 19.73
C THR A 718 -10.06 31.20 20.47
N GLY A 719 -9.11 31.81 21.18
CA GLY A 719 -8.25 31.18 22.18
C GLY A 719 -8.65 31.52 23.61
N GLY A 720 -9.89 31.96 23.84
CA GLY A 720 -10.41 32.31 25.17
C GLY A 720 -11.16 33.64 25.24
N PHE A 721 -11.27 34.38 24.14
CA PHE A 721 -12.01 35.63 24.05
C PHE A 721 -12.94 35.66 22.84
N LEU A 722 -14.13 36.24 22.99
CA LEU A 722 -15.07 36.55 21.90
C LEU A 722 -15.08 38.06 21.67
N THR A 723 -15.02 38.48 20.41
CA THR A 723 -15.06 39.91 20.05
C THR A 723 -16.48 40.38 19.69
N GLY A 724 -17.41 39.44 19.53
CA GLY A 724 -18.84 39.66 19.35
C GLY A 724 -19.31 39.71 17.90
N GLU A 725 -18.40 39.77 16.91
CA GLU A 725 -18.74 39.69 15.49
C GLU A 725 -17.76 38.77 14.73
N GLY A 726 -18.26 37.68 14.15
CA GLY A 726 -17.48 36.82 13.25
C GLY A 726 -16.52 35.86 13.95
N ASP A 727 -16.68 35.67 15.26
CA ASP A 727 -15.89 34.73 16.05
C ASP A 727 -16.06 33.28 15.55
N MET A 728 -14.94 32.57 15.46
CA MET A 728 -14.90 31.14 15.15
C MET A 728 -14.35 30.37 16.35
N VAL A 729 -14.55 29.06 16.38
CA VAL A 729 -13.94 28.18 17.39
C VAL A 729 -13.31 26.96 16.71
N ASN A 730 -12.13 26.59 17.17
CA ASN A 730 -11.45 25.38 16.76
C ASN A 730 -11.95 24.19 17.60
N ALA A 731 -12.74 23.29 17.00
CA ALA A 731 -13.30 22.11 17.65
C ALA A 731 -12.24 20.99 17.78
N GLY A 732 -11.16 21.25 18.52
CA GLY A 732 -10.09 20.27 18.79
C GLY A 732 -9.24 19.90 17.56
N GLY A 733 -9.20 20.76 16.53
CA GLY A 733 -8.48 20.53 15.28
C GLY A 733 -9.21 19.61 14.30
N TYR A 734 -10.49 19.30 14.54
CA TYR A 734 -11.33 18.44 13.68
C TYR A 734 -12.32 19.22 12.81
N ALA A 735 -12.58 20.48 13.13
CA ALA A 735 -13.38 21.41 12.35
C ALA A 735 -13.22 22.83 12.91
N ILE A 736 -13.47 23.82 12.06
CA ILE A 736 -13.67 25.21 12.47
C ILE A 736 -15.17 25.51 12.40
N ALA A 737 -15.75 26.01 13.50
CA ALA A 737 -17.18 26.31 13.60
C ALA A 737 -17.41 27.79 13.91
N GLU A 738 -18.47 28.36 13.34
CA GLU A 738 -18.91 29.72 13.64
C GLU A 738 -19.54 29.77 15.04
N VAL A 739 -19.19 30.80 15.82
CA VAL A 739 -19.76 31.06 17.14
C VAL A 739 -20.96 31.99 16.99
N VAL A 740 -22.09 31.59 17.55
CA VAL A 740 -23.35 32.35 17.52
C VAL A 740 -23.77 32.66 18.96
N CYS A 741 -23.82 33.94 19.30
CA CYS A 741 -24.32 34.41 20.60
C CYS A 741 -25.79 34.84 20.46
N ASP A 742 -26.69 34.15 21.16
CA ASP A 742 -28.14 34.34 21.03
C ASP A 742 -28.88 34.66 22.35
N GLY A 743 -28.13 34.86 23.44
CA GLY A 743 -28.69 35.21 24.75
C GLY A 743 -27.69 35.87 25.69
N LYS A 744 -28.17 36.16 26.90
CA LYS A 744 -27.37 36.51 28.07
C LYS A 744 -27.74 35.57 29.22
N ASP A 745 -26.76 35.21 30.04
CA ASP A 745 -26.94 34.39 31.24
C ASP A 745 -26.10 34.94 32.42
N ASP A 746 -26.07 34.20 33.53
CA ASP A 746 -25.30 34.48 34.74
C ASP A 746 -24.44 33.27 35.12
N VAL A 747 -23.13 33.50 35.29
CA VAL A 747 -22.20 32.51 35.82
C VAL A 747 -21.57 33.09 37.09
N LYS A 748 -21.91 32.49 38.24
CA LYS A 748 -21.40 32.90 39.56
C LYS A 748 -21.55 34.41 39.85
N GLY A 749 -22.64 35.03 39.42
CA GLY A 749 -22.90 36.47 39.62
C GLY A 749 -22.33 37.39 38.54
N ILE A 750 -21.61 36.85 37.56
CA ILE A 750 -21.03 37.58 36.42
C ILE A 750 -21.98 37.46 35.21
N GLN A 751 -22.32 38.60 34.59
CA GLN A 751 -23.13 38.62 33.36
C GLN A 751 -22.31 38.11 32.17
N VAL A 752 -22.89 37.15 31.44
CA VAL A 752 -22.25 36.54 30.28
C VAL A 752 -23.16 36.59 29.05
N ASP A 753 -22.55 36.65 27.87
CA ASP A 753 -23.17 36.29 26.61
C ASP A 753 -23.16 34.76 26.46
N ASP A 754 -24.35 34.19 26.20
CA ASP A 754 -24.55 32.76 25.94
C ASP A 754 -24.33 32.50 24.44
N CYS A 755 -23.21 31.86 24.14
CA CYS A 755 -22.78 31.58 22.79
C CYS A 755 -22.67 30.08 22.55
N SER A 756 -22.92 29.67 21.31
CA SER A 756 -22.84 28.28 20.89
C SER A 756 -22.18 28.13 19.53
N ALA A 757 -21.57 26.97 19.31
CA ALA A 757 -21.07 26.56 18.00
C ALA A 757 -21.37 25.07 17.81
N SER A 758 -21.69 24.70 16.57
CA SER A 758 -22.01 23.30 16.23
C SER A 758 -21.33 22.86 14.94
N VAL A 759 -20.96 21.59 14.88
CA VAL A 759 -20.40 20.94 13.69
C VAL A 759 -21.34 19.81 13.31
N ASP A 760 -21.95 19.91 12.12
CA ASP A 760 -22.82 18.86 11.60
C ASP A 760 -22.00 17.64 11.19
N PRO A 761 -22.11 16.50 11.90
CA PRO A 761 -21.35 15.31 11.59
C PRO A 761 -21.66 14.76 10.19
N THR A 762 -22.84 14.98 9.62
CA THR A 762 -23.18 14.40 8.31
C THR A 762 -22.37 14.99 7.16
N THR A 763 -21.78 16.17 7.36
CA THR A 763 -21.03 16.90 6.32
C THR A 763 -19.54 17.03 6.60
N ASN A 764 -19.06 16.51 7.73
CA ASN A 764 -17.66 16.64 8.15
C ASN A 764 -16.94 15.28 8.29
N PRO A 765 -16.60 14.61 7.17
CA PRO A 765 -15.75 13.42 7.20
C PRO A 765 -14.32 13.82 7.61
N ILE A 766 -13.73 13.05 8.52
CA ILE A 766 -12.37 13.28 9.02
C ILE A 766 -11.35 12.26 8.48
N THR A 767 -11.70 11.56 7.39
CA THR A 767 -10.84 10.61 6.67
C THR A 767 -9.44 11.18 6.43
N ALA A 768 -9.35 12.38 5.86
CA ALA A 768 -8.07 13.04 5.57
C ALA A 768 -7.24 13.36 6.83
N LYS A 769 -7.90 13.62 7.98
CA LYS A 769 -7.20 13.84 9.26
C LYS A 769 -6.56 12.55 9.78
N LEU A 770 -7.30 11.44 9.67
CA LEU A 770 -6.90 10.14 10.21
C LEU A 770 -5.89 9.41 9.32
N ILE A 771 -5.97 9.57 8.00
CA ILE A 771 -5.03 8.96 7.04
C ILE A 771 -3.78 9.83 6.87
N LYS A 772 -3.97 11.12 6.56
CA LYS A 772 -2.92 12.14 6.36
C LYS A 772 -1.79 11.69 5.42
N SER A 773 -2.12 10.99 4.34
CA SER A 773 -1.14 10.47 3.37
C SER A 773 -0.68 11.52 2.34
N PHE A 774 -1.41 12.63 2.22
CA PHE A 774 -1.29 13.62 1.14
C PHE A 774 -1.39 12.97 -0.24
N THR A 775 -2.42 12.15 -0.43
CA THR A 775 -2.79 11.53 -1.71
C THR A 775 -4.29 11.53 -1.91
N LEU A 776 -4.77 11.05 -3.07
CA LEU A 776 -6.20 10.85 -3.32
C LEU A 776 -6.90 9.96 -2.27
N LEU A 777 -6.15 9.09 -1.58
CA LEU A 777 -6.67 8.24 -0.51
C LEU A 777 -7.33 9.07 0.61
N ASP A 778 -6.79 10.25 0.92
CA ASP A 778 -7.31 11.14 1.97
C ASP A 778 -8.72 11.66 1.66
N ALA A 779 -9.09 11.70 0.38
CA ALA A 779 -10.43 12.06 -0.09
C ALA A 779 -11.34 10.85 -0.36
N THR A 780 -10.87 9.63 -0.08
CA THR A 780 -11.63 8.39 -0.28
C THR A 780 -12.39 8.03 0.98
N THR A 781 -13.44 8.79 1.31
CA THR A 781 -14.23 8.56 2.54
C THR A 781 -14.66 7.10 2.76
N PRO A 782 -15.08 6.33 1.73
CA PRO A 782 -15.41 4.92 1.93
C PRO A 782 -14.26 4.05 2.46
N ALA A 783 -12.99 4.44 2.28
CA ALA A 783 -11.84 3.73 2.84
C ALA A 783 -11.73 3.88 4.37
N LEU A 784 -12.26 4.97 4.93
CA LEU A 784 -12.34 5.19 6.37
C LEU A 784 -13.46 6.20 6.66
N PRO A 785 -14.73 5.73 6.73
CA PRO A 785 -15.90 6.61 6.74
C PRO A 785 -16.21 7.09 8.16
N VAL A 786 -15.25 7.80 8.74
CA VAL A 786 -15.36 8.39 10.08
C VAL A 786 -15.73 9.87 9.96
N TYR A 787 -16.74 10.27 10.71
CA TYR A 787 -17.30 11.61 10.73
C TYR A 787 -17.19 12.24 12.12
N PHE A 788 -17.06 13.56 12.17
CA PHE A 788 -16.91 14.31 13.41
C PHE A 788 -18.04 15.33 13.56
N GLY A 789 -18.75 15.27 14.69
CA GLY A 789 -19.69 16.29 15.11
C GLY A 789 -19.32 16.85 16.48
N SER A 790 -19.71 18.08 16.75
CA SER A 790 -19.43 18.74 18.03
C SER A 790 -20.54 19.73 18.37
N GLU A 791 -20.90 19.79 19.65
CA GLU A 791 -21.75 20.82 20.23
C GLU A 791 -20.93 21.55 21.29
N ILE A 792 -20.78 22.86 21.14
CA ILE A 792 -19.94 23.71 21.97
C ILE A 792 -20.82 24.83 22.53
N SER A 793 -20.72 25.07 23.84
CA SER A 793 -21.28 26.22 24.53
C SER A 793 -20.15 27.01 25.15
N LEU A 794 -20.18 28.32 24.97
CA LEU A 794 -19.19 29.29 25.44
C LEU A 794 -19.96 30.40 26.16
N MET A 795 -19.60 30.66 27.41
CA MET A 795 -20.14 31.74 28.23
C MET A 795 -19.06 32.79 28.38
N SER A 796 -19.22 33.89 27.66
CA SER A 796 -18.25 34.99 27.60
C SER A 796 -18.73 36.16 28.44
N GLU A 797 -17.90 36.72 29.31
CA GLU A 797 -18.24 37.93 30.07
C GLU A 797 -18.55 39.10 29.12
N ASP A 798 -19.64 39.83 29.42
CA ASP A 798 -20.35 40.64 28.44
C ASP A 798 -19.67 41.98 28.07
N VAL A 799 -18.60 42.37 28.78
CA VAL A 799 -17.81 43.58 28.52
C VAL A 799 -16.43 43.24 27.98
N SER A 800 -15.70 42.37 28.66
CA SER A 800 -14.33 41.94 28.32
C SER A 800 -14.30 40.93 27.19
N GLY A 801 -15.38 40.19 26.96
CA GLY A 801 -15.39 39.09 26.00
C GLY A 801 -14.60 37.85 26.48
N LEU A 802 -14.17 37.78 27.75
CA LEU A 802 -13.43 36.64 28.28
C LEU A 802 -14.36 35.43 28.48
N ILE A 803 -13.99 34.27 27.94
CA ILE A 803 -14.74 33.03 28.16
C ILE A 803 -14.47 32.51 29.58
N ILE A 804 -15.47 32.61 30.46
CA ILE A 804 -15.36 32.21 31.87
C ILE A 804 -16.02 30.87 32.17
N ALA A 805 -16.88 30.38 31.28
CA ALA A 805 -17.35 29.01 31.32
C ALA A 805 -17.56 28.47 29.91
N GLY A 806 -17.43 27.16 29.74
CA GLY A 806 -17.64 26.53 28.47
C GLY A 806 -17.76 25.02 28.61
N SER A 807 -18.50 24.42 27.70
CA SER A 807 -18.59 22.97 27.58
C SER A 807 -18.59 22.55 26.13
N SER A 808 -18.03 21.38 25.85
CA SER A 808 -18.07 20.78 24.54
C SER A 808 -18.38 19.29 24.63
N THR A 809 -19.21 18.82 23.70
CA THR A 809 -19.47 17.40 23.47
C THR A 809 -19.13 17.08 22.03
N SER A 810 -17.95 16.50 21.82
CA SER A 810 -17.49 16.07 20.51
C SER A 810 -17.75 14.58 20.33
N THR A 811 -18.39 14.19 19.25
CA THR A 811 -18.76 12.79 18.97
C THR A 811 -18.25 12.36 17.60
N PHE A 812 -17.62 11.20 17.57
CA PHE A 812 -17.09 10.55 16.40
C PHE A 812 -18.04 9.46 15.96
N TYR A 813 -18.35 9.43 14.68
CA TYR A 813 -19.32 8.54 14.10
C TYR A 813 -18.68 7.67 13.02
N LEU A 814 -19.07 6.42 12.97
CA LEU A 814 -18.83 5.53 11.84
C LEU A 814 -20.08 5.46 10.98
N ASP A 815 -19.94 5.64 9.68
CA ASP A 815 -21.03 5.37 8.74
C ASP A 815 -21.23 3.86 8.57
N LYS A 816 -22.46 3.39 8.80
CA LYS A 816 -22.82 1.97 8.72
C LYS A 816 -23.25 1.52 7.32
N ARG A 817 -23.37 2.43 6.35
CA ARG A 817 -23.73 2.09 4.97
C ARG A 817 -22.62 1.28 4.31
N THR A 818 -22.90 0.73 3.13
CA THR A 818 -21.95 -0.14 2.42
C THR A 818 -21.85 0.23 0.95
N GLY A 819 -20.78 -0.21 0.29
CA GLY A 819 -20.54 0.05 -1.12
C GLY A 819 -20.46 1.55 -1.45
N THR A 820 -20.98 1.93 -2.61
CA THR A 820 -20.91 3.30 -3.12
C THR A 820 -21.80 4.30 -2.37
N GLU A 821 -22.71 3.83 -1.50
CA GLU A 821 -23.54 4.73 -0.69
C GLU A 821 -22.69 5.58 0.26
N LEU A 822 -21.56 5.04 0.73
CA LEU A 822 -20.58 5.73 1.58
C LEU A 822 -19.96 6.98 0.94
N ALA A 823 -20.05 7.13 -0.38
CA ALA A 823 -19.52 8.29 -1.10
C ALA A 823 -20.50 9.48 -1.15
N THR A 824 -21.73 9.27 -0.68
CA THR A 824 -22.76 10.31 -0.60
C THR A 824 -22.89 10.82 0.84
N THR A 825 -23.43 12.01 1.03
CA THR A 825 -23.72 12.54 2.37
C THR A 825 -24.65 11.60 3.14
N PRO A 826 -24.25 11.08 4.33
CA PRO A 826 -25.10 10.24 5.18
C PRO A 826 -26.24 11.05 5.81
N ASN A 827 -27.28 10.35 6.26
CA ASN A 827 -28.21 10.87 7.26
C ASN A 827 -27.74 10.50 8.66
N MET A 828 -28.31 11.15 9.67
CA MET A 828 -27.94 10.89 11.06
C MET A 828 -28.24 9.45 11.53
N ASP A 829 -29.24 8.79 10.95
CA ASP A 829 -29.57 7.38 11.24
C ASP A 829 -28.53 6.38 10.69
N ASP A 830 -27.80 6.80 9.65
CA ASP A 830 -26.72 6.03 9.02
C ASP A 830 -25.45 6.03 9.88
N LEU A 831 -25.32 7.01 10.77
CA LEU A 831 -24.15 7.24 11.62
C LEU A 831 -24.27 6.53 12.97
N GLN A 832 -23.20 5.85 13.38
CA GLN A 832 -23.07 5.16 14.67
C GLN A 832 -22.00 5.84 15.52
N PRO A 833 -22.33 6.36 16.71
CA PRO A 833 -21.31 6.82 17.65
C PRO A 833 -20.32 5.71 17.97
N VAL A 834 -19.03 6.00 17.83
CA VAL A 834 -17.93 5.08 18.21
C VAL A 834 -17.13 5.62 19.38
N PHE A 835 -17.06 6.95 19.50
CA PHE A 835 -16.26 7.62 20.52
C PHE A 835 -16.83 9.02 20.80
N GLN A 836 -16.70 9.49 22.04
CA GLN A 836 -17.17 10.80 22.48
C GLN A 836 -16.23 11.41 23.52
N ILE A 837 -15.98 12.70 23.38
CA ILE A 837 -15.20 13.54 24.28
C ILE A 837 -16.14 14.57 24.88
N VAL A 838 -16.16 14.67 26.20
CA VAL A 838 -16.86 15.70 26.94
C VAL A 838 -15.83 16.50 27.70
N SER A 839 -15.88 17.82 27.55
CA SER A 839 -15.02 18.75 28.28
C SER A 839 -15.90 19.85 28.84
N ALA A 840 -15.63 20.26 30.06
CA ALA A 840 -16.28 21.39 30.70
C ALA A 840 -15.23 22.16 31.50
N SER A 841 -15.33 23.48 31.45
CA SER A 841 -14.50 24.40 32.22
C SER A 841 -15.41 25.50 32.73
N GLU A 842 -15.22 25.90 33.97
CA GLU A 842 -15.92 27.00 34.60
C GLU A 842 -14.92 27.67 35.53
N ILE A 843 -14.91 29.01 35.56
CA ILE A 843 -14.07 29.82 36.43
C ILE A 843 -14.16 29.33 37.89
N GLU A 844 -13.06 29.31 38.63
CA GLU A 844 -13.06 28.86 40.03
C GLU A 844 -13.82 29.84 40.94
N ASP A 845 -14.29 29.39 42.11
CA ASP A 845 -15.09 30.24 43.01
C ASP A 845 -14.32 31.48 43.48
N ASP A 846 -13.03 31.32 43.81
CA ASP A 846 -12.19 32.41 44.32
C ASP A 846 -11.87 33.44 43.20
N ASP A 847 -11.57 32.96 41.98
CA ASP A 847 -11.32 33.82 40.80
C ASP A 847 -12.60 34.54 40.34
N ALA A 848 -13.76 33.86 40.44
CA ALA A 848 -15.05 34.45 40.14
C ALA A 848 -15.42 35.54 41.14
N GLU A 849 -15.16 35.36 42.44
CA GLU A 849 -15.39 36.39 43.46
C GLU A 849 -14.50 37.62 43.21
N GLU A 850 -13.23 37.44 42.85
CA GLU A 850 -12.33 38.55 42.49
C GLU A 850 -12.80 39.28 41.22
N MET A 851 -13.26 38.55 40.21
CA MET A 851 -13.79 39.13 38.96
C MET A 851 -15.14 39.82 39.18
N GLU A 852 -16.04 39.23 39.96
CA GLU A 852 -17.32 39.84 40.36
C GLU A 852 -17.07 41.14 41.13
N ASP A 853 -16.14 41.15 42.09
CA ASP A 853 -15.78 42.34 42.87
C ASP A 853 -15.14 43.44 41.98
N ALA A 854 -14.33 43.07 40.99
CA ALA A 854 -13.68 44.02 40.09
C ALA A 854 -14.63 44.60 39.02
N ILE A 855 -15.61 43.80 38.57
CA ILE A 855 -16.49 44.15 37.44
C ILE A 855 -17.90 44.48 37.92
N VAL A 856 -18.58 43.54 38.56
CA VAL A 856 -20.01 43.60 38.92
C VAL A 856 -20.25 44.56 40.09
N HIS A 857 -19.43 44.49 41.14
CA HIS A 857 -19.56 45.37 42.31
C HIS A 857 -19.40 46.85 41.91
N ASN A 858 -18.46 47.15 41.02
CA ASN A 858 -18.19 48.50 40.52
C ASN A 858 -19.30 49.04 39.59
N GLN A 859 -20.21 48.19 39.11
CA GLN A 859 -21.40 48.58 38.36
C GLN A 859 -22.63 48.88 39.28
N GLU A 860 -22.57 48.57 40.58
CA GLU A 860 -23.71 48.74 41.50
C GLU A 860 -24.07 50.22 41.80
N TYR A 861 -25.32 50.60 41.54
CA TYR A 861 -25.78 52.00 41.58
C TYR A 861 -25.55 52.76 42.92
N MET A 862 -25.56 52.05 44.06
CA MET A 862 -25.47 52.65 45.40
C MET A 862 -24.14 52.37 46.11
N THR A 863 -23.51 51.26 45.77
CA THR A 863 -22.48 50.56 46.55
C THR A 863 -21.19 50.33 45.77
N TRP A 864 -21.10 50.77 44.51
CA TRP A 864 -19.91 50.69 43.65
C TRP A 864 -18.57 51.11 44.27
N TRP A 865 -18.57 51.88 45.37
CA TRP A 865 -17.37 52.42 46.00
C TRP A 865 -16.95 51.68 47.29
N THR A 866 -17.67 50.63 47.69
CA THR A 866 -17.49 50.02 49.03
C THR A 866 -16.42 48.93 49.10
N ASN A 867 -15.91 48.46 47.97
CA ASN A 867 -14.80 47.50 47.83
C ASN A 867 -13.41 48.17 47.92
N PHE A 868 -13.29 49.48 47.61
CA PHE A 868 -12.04 50.28 47.72
C PHE A 868 -10.86 49.72 46.91
N ASP A 869 -11.15 49.12 45.76
CA ASP A 869 -10.19 48.49 44.86
C ASP A 869 -9.53 49.51 43.93
N THR A 870 -10.17 50.67 43.68
CA THR A 870 -9.62 51.78 42.89
C THR A 870 -9.44 53.07 43.70
N PRO A 871 -8.50 53.97 43.33
CA PRO A 871 -8.37 55.29 43.95
C PRO A 871 -9.64 56.17 43.83
N PHE A 872 -10.54 55.84 42.89
CA PHE A 872 -11.77 56.57 42.65
C PHE A 872 -12.85 56.27 43.71
N ASP A 873 -12.81 55.08 44.32
CA ASP A 873 -13.78 54.65 45.35
C ASP A 873 -13.69 55.47 46.62
N TYR A 874 -12.56 56.15 46.85
CA TYR A 874 -12.42 57.07 47.98
C TYR A 874 -13.26 58.36 47.79
N VAL A 875 -13.70 58.68 46.57
CA VAL A 875 -14.46 59.89 46.26
C VAL A 875 -15.89 59.84 46.83
N ALA A 876 -16.58 58.71 46.68
CA ALA A 876 -17.95 58.53 47.16
C ALA A 876 -18.12 58.57 48.70
N PRO A 877 -17.32 57.85 49.53
CA PRO A 877 -17.36 57.97 50.98
C PRO A 877 -16.98 59.38 51.44
N LEU A 878 -16.05 60.07 50.76
CA LEU A 878 -15.76 61.48 51.04
C LEU A 878 -16.97 62.36 50.78
N LEU A 879 -17.71 62.14 49.69
CA LEU A 879 -18.96 62.86 49.38
C LEU A 879 -20.10 62.53 50.33
N TYR A 880 -20.25 61.28 50.76
CA TYR A 880 -21.22 60.89 51.78
C TYR A 880 -20.87 61.48 53.14
N ILE A 881 -19.60 61.42 53.57
CA ILE A 881 -19.12 62.01 54.82
C ILE A 881 -19.32 63.54 54.79
N LEU A 882 -18.94 64.22 53.71
CA LEU A 882 -19.14 65.68 53.54
C LEU A 882 -20.62 66.07 53.44
N GLY A 883 -21.42 65.32 52.69
CA GLY A 883 -22.85 65.54 52.50
C GLY A 883 -23.63 65.35 53.81
N ILE A 884 -23.40 64.25 54.52
CA ILE A 884 -24.04 63.93 55.80
C ILE A 884 -23.60 64.92 56.87
N SER A 885 -22.31 65.30 56.93
CA SER A 885 -21.84 66.29 57.91
C SER A 885 -22.40 67.70 57.64
N LEU A 886 -22.62 68.10 56.38
CA LEU A 886 -23.31 69.36 56.06
C LEU A 886 -24.81 69.33 56.40
N ILE A 887 -25.48 68.19 56.22
CA ILE A 887 -26.87 67.97 56.64
C ILE A 887 -26.95 67.99 58.18
N ALA A 888 -26.05 67.31 58.88
CA ALA A 888 -26.00 67.30 60.34
C ALA A 888 -25.71 68.70 60.92
N VAL A 889 -24.79 69.46 60.33
CA VAL A 889 -24.50 70.86 60.72
C VAL A 889 -25.70 71.78 60.47
N HIS A 890 -26.54 71.50 59.47
CA HIS A 890 -27.79 72.23 59.25
C HIS A 890 -28.80 72.00 60.39
N PHE A 891 -28.97 70.76 60.86
CA PHE A 891 -29.89 70.44 61.95
C PHE A 891 -29.37 70.85 63.34
N VAL A 892 -28.05 70.85 63.56
CA VAL A 892 -27.42 71.26 64.82
C VAL A 892 -27.34 72.79 65.00
N LEU A 893 -27.28 73.56 63.91
CA LEU A 893 -27.21 75.04 63.93
C LEU A 893 -28.53 75.75 63.57
N SER A 894 -29.63 75.02 63.42
CA SER A 894 -30.95 75.64 63.24
C SER A 894 -31.42 76.26 64.57
N PRO A 895 -31.80 77.55 64.61
CA PRO A 895 -32.22 78.19 65.85
C PRO A 895 -33.52 77.54 66.36
N LYS A 896 -33.52 77.12 67.63
CA LYS A 896 -34.74 76.77 68.36
C LYS A 896 -35.46 78.07 68.72
N ASP A 897 -36.59 78.34 68.08
CA ASP A 897 -37.48 79.43 68.52
C ASP A 897 -38.25 78.99 69.77
N GLU A 898 -38.08 79.75 70.85
CA GLU A 898 -38.79 79.63 72.13
C GLU A 898 -40.10 80.44 72.14
N GLU A 899 -41.10 79.81 72.78
CA GLU A 899 -42.31 80.33 73.45
C GLU A 899 -43.45 80.97 72.63
N TRP A 900 -44.71 80.55 72.93
CA TRP A 900 -45.71 81.40 73.63
C TRP A 900 -46.73 80.55 74.42
N ILE A 901 -47.09 81.08 75.60
CA ILE A 901 -48.11 80.68 76.60
C ILE A 901 -49.43 81.46 76.37
N GLN A 902 -50.56 80.87 76.80
CA GLN A 902 -51.96 81.38 76.96
C GLN A 902 -52.76 81.62 75.66
N GLU A 903 -53.96 81.07 75.45
CA GLU A 903 -55.10 80.74 76.34
C GLU A 903 -55.64 79.31 76.12
#